data_AF-A0A848U6V4-F1
#
_entry.id   AF-A0A848U6V4-F1
#
_cell.length_a   1.000
_cell.length_b   1.000
_cell.length_c   1.000
_cell.angle_alpha   90.00
_cell.angle_beta   90.00
_cell.angle_gamma   90.00
#
_symmetry.space_group_name_H-M   'P 1'
#
loop_
_entity.id
_entity.type
_entity.pdbx_description
1 polymer ?
#
loop_
_entity_poly.entity_id
_entity_poly.type
_entity_poly.pdbx_seq_one_letter_code
_entity_poly.pdbx_strand_id
1 'polypeptide(L)'
;MIRDARALAPGPLQRAWRSVLLAALGVLAGWAVSTGAQASADQSAAAGEYAAALSQIEAQEYRRALASLRRLQKRHPHFRHMASVQTRIAVLQESADAGQSLPVFLKALSLRDAGEMDKALLALGTIASADPAGSLTDDALYISAYLLVMDRYDFAAARKALHTLDQRFPDSAYSDSAQYLDAIALEQLGDTLAARDQLMRLRDRHTALNLPLEFRWPRGSVLSRYWFDRADRRLAIVEQRLASASRLDSRQRQDSGELRVEVNVQGMDMQLLLSPSPLTRKTQWLDGGLSSQLPPPIGVYDGVVEGLSNSWVRVVLAQNEISGVVNIDGQQYRLQPANLIGTLDYYQPRSKRPALDGEAHSGLADAVQGLDALVAPPQAPQTSMQGRSRDVQTDVRSIPLSIVVDSQFDRYFAGGGMVAALNNLNIADGVYRQFGLALTLDEALTFEDQADPMRMGAVTLETILRSFRDYRLQYKTLFEGSALTYLFTGNPRTDVTLGLAWIDTACRLDGYDVGVTTPSSFGDVLLTHELGHSLGAQHDTDTVCNDNSRSLMWPNISAQTDIEFSSCSKAEVLQSRARTCLQNSVDLNLAAASTGTSVVFQITNPDGALTLDAQLIVETSAPDQLAWPAGCQAQTPTSALCQVVALAPMEQRSLVFDISVAFQATDAPVTAQVVPQGVHELQSADNLATVSATGEVSSDHLATGGSGGDPDGTTTANSAGAPSAARSGGGSAGTWFLLLLAGASAWLHRRRPGRTLAQR
;
A
#
# COMPACT_ATOMS: atom_id res chain seq x y z
N MET A 1 13.07 64.73 -43.60
CA MET A 1 11.60 64.67 -43.71
C MET A 1 11.20 63.20 -43.71
N ILE A 2 10.40 62.79 -42.70
CA ILE A 2 9.42 61.68 -42.69
C ILE A 2 10.01 60.26 -42.95
N ARG A 3 10.35 59.50 -41.89
CA ARG A 3 9.51 58.53 -41.13
C ARG A 3 9.20 57.26 -41.92
N ASP A 4 9.89 56.17 -41.58
CA ASP A 4 9.41 54.80 -41.79
C ASP A 4 9.93 53.88 -40.67
N ALA A 5 9.01 53.34 -39.87
CA ALA A 5 9.14 52.11 -39.10
C ALA A 5 7.78 51.81 -38.43
N ARG A 6 7.00 50.90 -39.01
CA ARG A 6 5.88 50.23 -38.33
C ARG A 6 6.23 48.77 -38.11
N ALA A 7 5.83 48.31 -36.93
CA ALA A 7 6.10 47.03 -36.31
C ALA A 7 5.64 45.83 -37.14
N LEU A 8 6.53 44.83 -37.25
CA LEU A 8 6.19 43.46 -37.58
C LEU A 8 6.10 42.65 -36.29
N ALA A 9 4.95 42.03 -36.06
CA ALA A 9 4.73 41.08 -34.98
C ALA A 9 5.70 39.88 -35.09
N PRO A 10 6.22 39.35 -33.98
CA PRO A 10 7.10 38.19 -34.05
C PRO A 10 6.34 36.92 -34.43
N GLY A 11 6.88 36.20 -35.41
CA GLY A 11 6.31 34.95 -35.93
C GLY A 11 6.46 33.73 -35.01
N PRO A 12 5.84 32.60 -35.38
CA PRO A 12 5.65 31.39 -34.55
C PRO A 12 6.94 30.70 -34.09
N LEU A 13 8.08 30.99 -34.71
CA LEU A 13 9.40 30.45 -34.33
C LEU A 13 9.93 30.98 -32.99
N GLN A 14 9.49 32.16 -32.53
CA GLN A 14 9.85 32.68 -31.20
C GLN A 14 9.02 32.07 -30.05
N ARG A 15 7.96 31.29 -30.36
CA ARG A 15 7.19 30.54 -29.35
C ARG A 15 7.82 29.19 -29.01
N ALA A 16 8.56 28.57 -29.94
CA ALA A 16 9.18 27.26 -29.75
C ALA A 16 10.38 27.25 -28.77
N TRP A 17 11.01 28.41 -28.52
CA TRP A 17 12.04 28.57 -27.48
C TRP A 17 11.46 28.78 -26.07
N ARG A 18 10.12 28.96 -25.93
CA ARG A 18 9.43 29.31 -24.67
C ARG A 18 9.22 28.11 -23.73
N SER A 19 9.15 26.89 -24.26
CA SER A 19 8.88 25.67 -23.48
C SER A 19 10.13 25.07 -22.82
N VAL A 20 11.33 25.42 -23.30
CA VAL A 20 12.60 24.80 -22.86
C VAL A 20 13.10 25.41 -21.55
N LEU A 21 12.80 26.67 -21.25
CA LEU A 21 13.28 27.35 -20.05
C LEU A 21 12.57 26.91 -18.75
N LEU A 22 11.35 26.39 -18.84
CA LEU A 22 10.63 25.77 -17.71
C LEU A 22 10.96 24.28 -17.54
N ALA A 23 11.62 23.64 -18.53
CA ALA A 23 11.91 22.19 -18.51
C ALA A 23 13.41 21.83 -18.55
N ALA A 24 14.33 22.76 -18.87
CA ALA A 24 15.75 22.47 -19.00
C ALA A 24 16.61 23.71 -18.72
N LEU A 25 17.13 23.84 -17.50
CA LEU A 25 18.29 24.70 -17.21
C LEU A 25 19.25 23.98 -16.26
N GLY A 26 20.21 23.29 -16.88
CA GLY A 26 21.39 22.76 -16.22
C GLY A 26 22.65 23.14 -17.00
N VAL A 27 23.63 23.61 -16.22
CA VAL A 27 25.10 23.64 -16.44
C VAL A 27 25.69 24.86 -17.15
N LEU A 28 26.42 25.70 -16.39
CA LEU A 28 27.90 25.87 -16.47
C LEU A 28 28.39 27.00 -15.52
N ALA A 29 29.26 26.64 -14.55
CA ALA A 29 30.33 27.41 -13.88
C ALA A 29 30.61 26.74 -12.52
N GLY A 30 31.80 26.22 -12.21
CA GLY A 30 33.03 26.97 -11.94
C GLY A 30 33.32 26.84 -10.45
N TRP A 31 34.25 25.95 -10.10
CA TRP A 31 34.41 25.38 -8.76
C TRP A 31 35.05 26.37 -7.78
N ALA A 32 34.38 26.61 -6.64
CA ALA A 32 34.98 27.12 -5.42
C ALA A 32 34.37 26.37 -4.24
N VAL A 33 35.20 25.68 -3.46
CA VAL A 33 34.78 24.95 -2.25
C VAL A 33 34.41 25.97 -1.18
N SER A 34 33.12 26.15 -0.91
CA SER A 34 32.61 26.99 0.18
C SER A 34 32.43 26.15 1.45
N THR A 35 32.91 26.64 2.59
CA THR A 35 32.68 26.01 3.90
C THR A 35 31.19 26.11 4.30
N GLY A 36 30.69 25.19 5.13
CA GLY A 36 29.26 25.11 5.51
C GLY A 36 28.69 26.40 6.15
N ALA A 37 29.51 27.18 6.85
CA ALA A 37 29.12 28.48 7.42
C ALA A 37 28.96 29.58 6.35
N GLN A 38 29.71 29.49 5.25
CA GLN A 38 29.65 30.44 4.16
C GLN A 38 28.44 30.15 3.25
N ALA A 39 28.12 28.87 3.06
CA ALA A 39 26.90 28.45 2.37
C ALA A 39 25.63 28.84 3.13
N SER A 40 25.59 28.71 4.46
CA SER A 40 24.42 29.12 5.26
C SER A 40 24.22 30.64 5.28
N ALA A 41 25.31 31.42 5.34
CA ALA A 41 25.27 32.87 5.23
C ALA A 41 24.76 33.34 3.85
N ASP A 42 25.19 32.68 2.77
CA ASP A 42 24.73 32.95 1.40
C ASP A 42 23.24 32.67 1.24
N GLN A 43 22.73 31.55 1.77
CA GLN A 43 21.30 31.24 1.78
C GLN A 43 20.48 32.28 2.55
N SER A 44 20.99 32.76 3.69
CA SER A 44 20.31 33.78 4.50
C SER A 44 20.26 35.14 3.79
N ALA A 45 21.37 35.56 3.16
CA ALA A 45 21.42 36.78 2.36
C ALA A 45 20.47 36.68 1.15
N ALA A 46 20.48 35.56 0.43
CA ALA A 46 19.57 35.29 -0.68
C ALA A 46 18.09 35.31 -0.24
N ALA A 47 17.77 34.77 0.94
CA ALA A 47 16.42 34.81 1.49
C ALA A 47 15.95 36.24 1.78
N GLY A 48 16.82 37.09 2.34
CA GLY A 48 16.50 38.52 2.57
C GLY A 48 16.25 39.28 1.26
N GLU A 49 17.06 39.03 0.23
CA GLU A 49 16.84 39.61 -1.10
C GLU A 49 15.56 39.10 -1.77
N TYR A 50 15.24 37.83 -1.57
CA TYR A 50 14.01 37.24 -2.09
C TYR A 50 12.79 37.86 -1.43
N ALA A 51 12.79 37.99 -0.11
CA ALA A 51 11.72 38.65 0.64
C ALA A 51 11.51 40.11 0.16
N ALA A 52 12.58 40.86 -0.07
CA ALA A 52 12.49 42.22 -0.62
C ALA A 52 11.88 42.24 -2.04
N ALA A 53 12.18 41.23 -2.87
CA ALA A 53 11.56 41.10 -4.19
C ALA A 53 10.07 40.74 -4.10
N LEU A 54 9.67 39.91 -3.13
CA LEU A 54 8.26 39.60 -2.87
C LEU A 54 7.48 40.85 -2.41
N SER A 55 8.03 41.67 -1.52
CA SER A 55 7.40 42.94 -1.14
C SER A 55 7.24 43.90 -2.33
N GLN A 56 8.18 43.90 -3.27
CA GLN A 56 8.03 44.67 -4.53
C GLN A 56 6.90 44.13 -5.41
N ILE A 57 6.67 42.81 -5.43
CA ILE A 57 5.53 42.20 -6.13
C ILE A 57 4.22 42.61 -5.48
N GLU A 58 4.14 42.57 -4.14
CA GLU A 58 2.95 42.98 -3.38
C GLU A 58 2.61 44.46 -3.59
N ALA A 59 3.64 45.32 -3.66
CA ALA A 59 3.50 46.73 -4.01
C ALA A 59 3.23 46.97 -5.52
N GLN A 60 3.10 45.91 -6.32
CA GLN A 60 2.90 45.95 -7.78
C GLN A 60 4.03 46.67 -8.54
N GLU A 61 5.23 46.75 -7.96
CA GLU A 61 6.44 47.32 -8.58
C GLU A 61 7.12 46.28 -9.50
N TYR A 62 6.38 45.69 -10.46
CA TYR A 62 6.78 44.51 -11.22
C TYR A 62 8.13 44.63 -11.96
N ARG A 63 8.42 45.80 -12.55
CA ARG A 63 9.72 46.03 -13.21
C ARG A 63 10.88 45.98 -12.23
N ARG A 64 10.68 46.54 -11.02
CA ARG A 64 11.69 46.53 -9.96
C ARG A 64 11.85 45.13 -9.39
N ALA A 65 10.75 44.43 -9.15
CA ALA A 65 10.74 43.04 -8.72
C ALA A 65 11.50 42.13 -9.69
N LEU A 66 11.21 42.21 -10.99
CA LEU A 66 11.91 41.43 -12.02
C LEU A 66 13.42 41.69 -12.02
N ALA A 67 13.83 42.96 -11.89
CA ALA A 67 15.24 43.32 -11.80
C ALA A 67 15.89 42.76 -10.53
N SER A 68 15.19 42.81 -9.39
CA SER A 68 15.66 42.24 -8.12
C SER A 68 15.82 40.72 -8.21
N LEU A 69 14.82 40.01 -8.74
CA LEU A 69 14.85 38.56 -8.91
C LEU A 69 15.98 38.11 -9.85
N ARG A 70 16.20 38.81 -10.98
CA ARG A 70 17.33 38.51 -11.89
C ARG A 70 18.69 38.74 -11.22
N ARG A 71 18.81 39.80 -10.41
CA ARG A 71 20.04 40.05 -9.64
C ARG A 71 20.26 38.99 -8.57
N LEU A 72 19.20 38.49 -7.94
CA LEU A 72 19.26 37.38 -7.00
C LEU A 72 19.71 36.11 -7.72
N GLN A 73 19.04 35.73 -8.82
CA GLN A 73 19.39 34.54 -9.62
C GLN A 73 20.86 34.53 -10.03
N LYS A 74 21.41 35.69 -10.42
CA LYS A 74 22.81 35.82 -10.83
C LYS A 74 23.79 35.71 -9.66
N ARG A 75 23.46 36.28 -8.50
CA ARG A 75 24.37 36.34 -7.34
C ARG A 75 24.35 35.06 -6.52
N HIS A 76 23.19 34.42 -6.45
CA HIS A 76 22.90 33.29 -5.58
C HIS A 76 22.41 32.07 -6.40
N PRO A 77 23.18 31.56 -7.37
CA PRO A 77 22.71 30.51 -8.30
C PRO A 77 22.28 29.21 -7.61
N HIS A 78 22.75 28.98 -6.37
CA HIS A 78 22.43 27.81 -5.54
C HIS A 78 21.40 28.10 -4.45
N PHE A 79 20.67 29.22 -4.53
CA PHE A 79 19.62 29.52 -3.57
C PHE A 79 18.55 28.42 -3.54
N ARG A 80 18.17 27.96 -2.34
CA ARG A 80 17.25 26.82 -2.18
C ARG A 80 15.87 27.04 -2.83
N HIS A 81 15.41 28.30 -2.95
CA HIS A 81 14.13 28.64 -3.62
C HIS A 81 14.33 29.15 -5.05
N MET A 82 15.42 28.78 -5.72
CA MET A 82 15.70 29.26 -7.08
C MET A 82 14.57 28.92 -8.08
N ALA A 83 13.91 27.78 -7.92
CA ALA A 83 12.76 27.41 -8.75
C ALA A 83 11.60 28.43 -8.62
N SER A 84 11.27 28.86 -7.39
CA SER A 84 10.25 29.87 -7.11
C SER A 84 10.64 31.25 -7.64
N VAL A 85 11.94 31.58 -7.63
CA VAL A 85 12.49 32.79 -8.27
C VAL A 85 12.33 32.74 -9.78
N GLN A 86 12.77 31.64 -10.43
CA GLN A 86 12.71 31.47 -11.88
C GLN A 86 11.28 31.50 -12.41
N THR A 87 10.35 30.85 -11.70
CA THR A 87 8.92 30.85 -12.04
C THR A 87 8.37 32.28 -12.07
N ARG A 88 8.65 33.09 -11.04
CA ARG A 88 8.21 34.50 -11.01
C ARG A 88 8.89 35.37 -12.06
N ILE A 89 10.17 35.11 -12.34
CA ILE A 89 10.90 35.79 -13.43
C ILE A 89 10.22 35.52 -14.77
N ALA A 90 9.77 34.30 -15.05
CA ALA A 90 9.07 33.95 -16.28
C ALA A 90 7.72 34.67 -16.36
N VAL A 91 6.87 34.56 -15.32
CA VAL A 91 5.54 35.20 -15.27
C VAL A 91 5.64 36.72 -15.46
N LEU A 92 6.57 37.39 -14.76
CA LEU A 92 6.75 38.84 -14.86
C LEU A 92 7.31 39.30 -16.21
N GLN A 93 7.93 38.41 -16.97
CA GLN A 93 8.41 38.71 -18.32
C GLN A 93 7.36 38.48 -19.39
N GLU A 94 6.59 37.40 -19.25
CA GLU A 94 5.71 36.91 -20.31
C GLU A 94 4.30 37.48 -20.21
N SER A 95 3.85 37.84 -19.00
CA SER A 95 2.46 38.22 -18.71
C SER A 95 2.35 39.57 -18.01
N ALA A 96 3.27 40.49 -18.32
CA ALA A 96 3.31 41.84 -17.73
C ALA A 96 2.05 42.69 -18.05
N ASP A 97 1.31 42.31 -19.09
CA ASP A 97 0.08 42.94 -19.57
C ASP A 97 -1.20 42.23 -19.12
N ALA A 98 -1.11 41.18 -18.28
CA ALA A 98 -2.25 40.37 -17.82
C ALA A 98 -3.18 41.06 -16.81
N GLY A 99 -3.13 42.39 -16.71
CA GLY A 99 -4.07 43.22 -15.95
C GLY A 99 -4.25 42.78 -14.49
N GLN A 100 -5.52 42.61 -14.10
CA GLN A 100 -5.90 42.25 -12.72
C GLN A 100 -5.59 40.79 -12.36
N SER A 101 -5.35 39.92 -13.35
CA SER A 101 -5.02 38.51 -13.13
C SER A 101 -3.59 38.32 -12.64
N LEU A 102 -2.65 39.21 -13.02
CA LEU A 102 -1.24 39.11 -12.63
C LEU A 102 -1.01 39.18 -11.10
N PRO A 103 -1.56 40.16 -10.35
CA PRO A 103 -1.44 40.18 -8.89
C PRO A 103 -2.00 38.92 -8.23
N VAL A 104 -3.14 38.39 -8.71
CA VAL A 104 -3.78 37.19 -8.17
C VAL A 104 -2.92 35.96 -8.42
N PHE A 105 -2.35 35.84 -9.62
CA PHE A 105 -1.48 34.71 -9.99
C PHE A 105 -0.20 34.68 -9.15
N LEU A 106 0.47 35.83 -9.01
CA LEU A 106 1.68 35.94 -8.20
C LEU A 106 1.40 35.67 -6.71
N LYS A 107 0.22 36.09 -6.22
CA LYS A 107 -0.24 35.75 -4.88
C LYS A 107 -0.45 34.24 -4.73
N ALA A 108 -1.05 33.57 -5.71
CA ALA A 108 -1.21 32.12 -5.70
C ALA A 108 0.13 31.38 -5.59
N LEU A 109 1.16 31.83 -6.33
CA LEU A 109 2.51 31.27 -6.21
C LEU A 109 3.10 31.47 -4.81
N SER A 110 2.88 32.63 -4.17
CA SER A 110 3.35 32.87 -2.81
C SER A 110 2.61 32.03 -1.78
N LEU A 111 1.30 31.83 -1.94
CA LEU A 111 0.50 30.93 -1.10
C LEU A 111 1.00 29.48 -1.22
N ARG A 112 1.30 29.02 -2.44
CA ARG A 112 1.91 27.72 -2.67
C ARG A 112 3.26 27.58 -1.95
N ASP A 113 4.15 28.57 -2.11
CA ASP A 113 5.47 28.56 -1.44
C ASP A 113 5.35 28.57 0.09
N ALA A 114 4.27 29.13 0.63
CA ALA A 114 3.94 29.12 2.06
C ALA A 114 3.24 27.83 2.54
N GLY A 115 2.98 26.87 1.66
CA GLY A 115 2.25 25.64 1.96
C GLY A 115 0.72 25.81 2.07
N GLU A 116 0.18 27.00 1.78
CA GLU A 116 -1.25 27.31 1.85
C GLU A 116 -1.99 26.87 0.57
N MET A 117 -1.95 25.57 0.29
CA MET A 117 -2.34 25.01 -1.00
C MET A 117 -3.81 25.27 -1.38
N ASP A 118 -4.75 25.14 -0.44
CA ASP A 118 -6.17 25.40 -0.70
C ASP A 118 -6.40 26.86 -1.10
N LYS A 119 -5.69 27.81 -0.47
CA LYS A 119 -5.77 29.23 -0.83
C LYS A 119 -5.11 29.52 -2.18
N ALA A 120 -4.02 28.83 -2.50
CA ALA A 120 -3.37 28.92 -3.81
C ALA A 120 -4.30 28.45 -4.93
N LEU A 121 -4.93 27.27 -4.76
CA LEU A 121 -5.90 26.72 -5.70
C LEU A 121 -7.13 27.62 -5.86
N LEU A 122 -7.64 28.19 -4.77
CA LEU A 122 -8.75 29.15 -4.81
C LEU A 122 -8.39 30.41 -5.61
N ALA A 123 -7.18 30.95 -5.42
CA ALA A 123 -6.70 32.11 -6.16
C ALA A 123 -6.57 31.82 -7.66
N LEU A 124 -6.02 30.67 -8.05
CA LEU A 124 -5.93 30.24 -9.46
C LEU A 124 -7.33 30.02 -10.08
N GLY A 125 -8.25 29.40 -9.33
CA GLY A 125 -9.63 29.21 -9.75
C GLY A 125 -10.39 30.53 -9.96
N THR A 126 -10.05 31.58 -9.20
CA THR A 126 -10.60 32.93 -9.39
C THR A 126 -10.20 33.50 -10.75
N ILE A 127 -8.95 33.29 -11.18
CA ILE A 127 -8.50 33.71 -12.53
C ILE A 127 -9.28 32.95 -13.60
N ALA A 128 -9.36 31.62 -13.46
CA ALA A 128 -10.01 30.73 -14.42
C ALA A 128 -11.53 31.00 -14.60
N SER A 129 -12.17 31.61 -13.62
CA SER A 129 -13.60 31.95 -13.62
C SER A 129 -13.88 33.40 -14.00
N ALA A 130 -13.08 34.35 -13.52
CA ALA A 130 -13.31 35.78 -13.74
C ALA A 130 -12.94 36.25 -15.15
N ASP A 131 -11.93 35.62 -15.77
CA ASP A 131 -11.50 35.95 -17.14
C ASP A 131 -11.29 34.67 -17.96
N PRO A 132 -12.37 34.04 -18.47
CA PRO A 132 -12.28 32.73 -19.13
C PRO A 132 -11.41 32.68 -20.40
N ALA A 133 -11.08 33.83 -20.99
CA ALA A 133 -10.21 33.97 -22.17
C ALA A 133 -8.96 34.83 -21.89
N GLY A 134 -8.68 35.11 -20.62
CA GLY A 134 -7.55 35.92 -20.18
C GLY A 134 -6.19 35.32 -20.51
N SER A 135 -5.17 36.17 -20.54
CA SER A 135 -3.80 35.81 -20.93
C SER A 135 -3.02 35.00 -19.89
N LEU A 136 -3.59 34.75 -18.71
CA LEU A 136 -3.04 33.90 -17.64
C LEU A 136 -3.97 32.74 -17.29
N THR A 137 -5.06 32.57 -18.04
CA THR A 137 -6.12 31.63 -17.68
C THR A 137 -5.68 30.20 -17.97
N ASP A 138 -4.96 29.97 -19.06
CA ASP A 138 -4.36 28.66 -19.35
C ASP A 138 -3.21 28.33 -18.40
N ASP A 139 -2.35 29.30 -18.05
CA ASP A 139 -1.36 29.14 -16.97
C ASP A 139 -2.03 28.75 -15.65
N ALA A 140 -3.12 29.42 -15.28
CA ALA A 140 -3.81 29.17 -14.02
C ALA A 140 -4.42 27.76 -13.99
N LEU A 141 -5.06 27.33 -15.08
CA LEU A 141 -5.62 25.98 -15.19
C LEU A 141 -4.53 24.91 -15.16
N TYR A 142 -3.42 25.10 -15.88
CA TYR A 142 -2.32 24.14 -15.90
C TYR A 142 -1.64 24.03 -14.52
N ILE A 143 -1.33 25.15 -13.88
CA ILE A 143 -0.73 25.15 -12.54
C ILE A 143 -1.70 24.56 -11.52
N SER A 144 -3.00 24.88 -11.58
CA SER A 144 -4.00 24.23 -10.72
C SER A 144 -3.96 22.70 -10.87
N ALA A 145 -3.98 22.19 -12.10
CA ALA A 145 -3.90 20.76 -12.35
C ALA A 145 -2.59 20.15 -11.81
N TYR A 146 -1.46 20.83 -12.00
CA TYR A 146 -0.17 20.37 -11.48
C TYR A 146 -0.17 20.24 -9.96
N LEU A 147 -0.67 21.26 -9.25
CA LEU A 147 -0.75 21.24 -7.79
C LEU A 147 -1.73 20.18 -7.26
N LEU A 148 -2.84 19.97 -7.98
CA LEU A 148 -3.80 18.93 -7.64
C LEU A 148 -3.19 17.54 -7.77
N VAL A 149 -2.34 17.27 -8.79
CA VAL A 149 -1.64 15.99 -8.93
C VAL A 149 -0.50 15.83 -7.94
N MET A 150 0.39 16.83 -7.82
CA MET A 150 1.68 16.66 -7.16
C MET A 150 1.65 16.96 -5.66
N ASP A 151 0.74 17.84 -5.21
CA ASP A 151 0.73 18.33 -3.83
C ASP A 151 -0.55 17.93 -3.07
N ARG A 152 -1.71 17.84 -3.75
CA ARG A 152 -2.99 17.48 -3.11
C ARG A 152 -3.47 16.05 -3.40
N TYR A 153 -2.87 15.37 -4.37
CA TYR A 153 -3.29 14.04 -4.84
C TYR A 153 -4.80 13.97 -5.20
N ASP A 154 -5.38 15.09 -5.65
CA ASP A 154 -6.75 15.15 -6.14
C ASP A 154 -6.74 14.99 -7.67
N PHE A 155 -6.53 13.75 -8.08
CA PHE A 155 -6.37 13.39 -9.49
C PHE A 155 -7.65 13.71 -10.28
N ALA A 156 -8.84 13.49 -9.72
CA ALA A 156 -10.11 13.76 -10.38
C ALA A 156 -10.31 15.26 -10.66
N ALA A 157 -10.05 16.14 -9.68
CA ALA A 157 -10.11 17.58 -9.90
C ALA A 157 -9.04 18.05 -10.88
N ALA A 158 -7.83 17.46 -10.85
CA ALA A 158 -6.79 17.77 -11.82
C ALA A 158 -7.25 17.51 -13.26
N ARG A 159 -7.85 16.33 -13.51
CA ARG A 159 -8.39 15.98 -14.84
C ARG A 159 -9.45 16.98 -15.30
N LYS A 160 -10.33 17.44 -14.39
CA LYS A 160 -11.34 18.47 -14.71
C LYS A 160 -10.68 19.79 -15.14
N ALA A 161 -9.62 20.21 -14.46
CA ALA A 161 -8.85 21.40 -14.83
C ALA A 161 -8.16 21.24 -16.19
N LEU A 162 -7.56 20.08 -16.46
CA LEU A 162 -6.88 19.76 -17.72
C LEU A 162 -7.85 19.70 -18.90
N HIS A 163 -9.02 19.10 -18.71
CA HIS A 163 -10.06 19.07 -19.74
C HIS A 163 -10.59 20.48 -20.03
N THR A 164 -10.75 21.31 -19.00
CA THR A 164 -11.15 22.71 -19.15
C THR A 164 -10.10 23.50 -19.93
N LEU A 165 -8.81 23.27 -19.66
CA LEU A 165 -7.69 23.86 -20.40
C LEU A 165 -7.73 23.48 -21.88
N ASP A 166 -7.87 22.19 -22.20
CA ASP A 166 -7.92 21.68 -23.58
C ASP A 166 -9.12 22.24 -24.37
N GLN A 167 -10.30 22.29 -23.74
CA GLN A 167 -11.51 22.82 -24.36
C GLN A 167 -11.44 24.32 -24.66
N ARG A 168 -10.87 25.11 -23.75
CA ARG A 168 -10.83 26.60 -23.87
C ARG A 168 -9.61 27.09 -24.64
N PHE A 169 -8.50 26.37 -24.55
CA PHE A 169 -7.20 26.76 -25.11
C PHE A 169 -6.54 25.58 -25.85
N PRO A 170 -7.15 25.09 -26.94
CA PRO A 170 -6.62 23.94 -27.70
C PRO A 170 -5.22 24.19 -28.28
N ASP A 171 -4.87 25.46 -28.51
CA ASP A 171 -3.55 25.88 -29.02
C ASP A 171 -2.58 26.32 -27.90
N SER A 172 -2.90 26.01 -26.63
CA SER A 172 -2.03 26.37 -25.50
C SER A 172 -0.65 25.71 -25.61
N ALA A 173 0.37 26.44 -25.16
CA ALA A 173 1.74 25.91 -25.03
C ALA A 173 1.82 24.74 -24.03
N TYR A 174 0.80 24.55 -23.19
CA TYR A 174 0.69 23.46 -22.24
C TYR A 174 0.07 22.19 -22.81
N SER A 175 -0.40 22.16 -24.05
CA SER A 175 -1.16 21.02 -24.61
C SER A 175 -0.49 19.66 -24.42
N ASP A 176 0.81 19.53 -24.73
CA ASP A 176 1.55 18.28 -24.57
C ASP A 176 1.82 17.95 -23.08
N SER A 177 2.13 18.97 -22.26
CA SER A 177 2.30 18.82 -20.80
C SER A 177 1.00 18.41 -20.11
N ALA A 178 -0.12 18.97 -20.54
CA ALA A 178 -1.45 18.71 -20.02
C ALA A 178 -1.88 17.28 -20.34
N GLN A 179 -1.65 16.82 -21.57
CA GLN A 179 -1.89 15.42 -21.94
C GLN A 179 -1.05 14.45 -21.12
N TYR A 180 0.25 14.76 -20.93
CA TYR A 180 1.11 13.94 -20.09
C TYR A 180 0.63 13.91 -18.64
N LEU A 181 0.29 15.06 -18.06
CA LEU A 181 -0.20 15.16 -16.68
C LEU A 181 -1.56 14.47 -16.48
N ASP A 182 -2.45 14.54 -17.46
CA ASP A 182 -3.74 13.82 -17.43
C ASP A 182 -3.53 12.30 -17.52
N ALA A 183 -2.51 11.83 -18.25
CA ALA A 183 -2.11 10.42 -18.20
C ALA A 183 -1.62 10.02 -16.80
N ILE A 184 -0.82 10.85 -16.12
CA ILE A 184 -0.43 10.59 -14.71
C ILE A 184 -1.67 10.45 -13.82
N ALA A 185 -2.61 11.39 -13.94
CA ALA A 185 -3.84 11.37 -13.14
C ALA A 185 -4.68 10.12 -13.42
N LEU A 186 -4.79 9.69 -14.68
CA LEU A 186 -5.44 8.43 -15.07
C LEU A 186 -4.78 7.22 -14.42
N GLU A 187 -3.44 7.15 -14.45
CA GLU A 187 -2.69 6.06 -13.81
C GLU A 187 -2.94 6.00 -12.29
N GLN A 188 -2.94 7.16 -11.63
CA GLN A 188 -3.18 7.23 -10.18
C GLN A 188 -4.65 6.97 -9.80
N LEU A 189 -5.59 7.16 -10.72
CA LEU A 189 -7.00 6.75 -10.56
C LEU A 189 -7.25 5.28 -10.90
N GLY A 190 -6.21 4.54 -11.30
CA GLY A 190 -6.28 3.13 -11.66
C GLY A 190 -6.71 2.84 -13.10
N ASP A 191 -6.95 3.86 -13.92
CA ASP A 191 -7.32 3.71 -15.34
C ASP A 191 -6.06 3.63 -16.23
N THR A 192 -5.31 2.53 -16.05
CA THR A 192 -4.03 2.30 -16.72
C THR A 192 -4.17 2.14 -18.23
N LEU A 193 -5.30 1.62 -18.72
CA LEU A 193 -5.55 1.50 -20.16
C LEU A 193 -5.80 2.86 -20.80
N ALA A 194 -6.63 3.73 -20.21
CA ALA A 194 -6.81 5.07 -20.75
C ALA A 194 -5.53 5.90 -20.68
N ALA A 195 -4.74 5.76 -19.60
CA ALA A 195 -3.42 6.39 -19.51
C ALA A 195 -2.48 5.93 -20.64
N ARG A 196 -2.46 4.62 -20.92
CA ARG A 196 -1.70 4.05 -22.03
C ARG A 196 -2.10 4.68 -23.36
N ASP A 197 -3.40 4.72 -23.64
CA ASP A 197 -3.92 5.33 -24.87
C ASP A 197 -3.54 6.81 -24.99
N GLN A 198 -3.57 7.54 -23.88
CA GLN A 198 -3.17 8.94 -23.85
C GLN A 198 -1.69 9.14 -24.17
N LEU A 199 -0.82 8.34 -23.55
CA LEU A 199 0.62 8.37 -23.81
C LEU A 199 0.95 7.93 -25.24
N MET A 200 0.22 6.97 -25.79
CA MET A 200 0.36 6.56 -27.19
C MET A 200 0.03 7.71 -28.14
N ARG A 201 -1.09 8.42 -27.92
CA ARG A 201 -1.45 9.61 -28.73
C ARG A 201 -0.39 10.69 -28.65
N LEU A 202 0.17 10.94 -27.45
CA LEU A 202 1.25 11.91 -27.26
C LEU A 202 2.51 11.50 -28.03
N ARG A 203 2.95 10.24 -27.92
CA ARG A 203 4.10 9.72 -28.68
C ARG A 203 3.86 9.80 -30.19
N ASP A 204 2.69 9.39 -30.66
CA ASP A 204 2.35 9.37 -32.09
C ASP A 204 2.31 10.78 -32.69
N ARG A 205 1.81 11.77 -31.92
CA ARG A 205 1.88 13.20 -32.29
C ARG A 205 3.32 13.67 -32.52
N HIS A 206 4.28 13.14 -31.77
CA HIS A 206 5.70 13.49 -31.92
C HIS A 206 6.50 12.49 -32.78
N THR A 207 5.83 11.53 -33.43
CA THR A 207 6.43 10.60 -34.38
C THR A 207 6.42 11.20 -35.79
N ALA A 208 7.53 11.03 -36.51
CA ALA A 208 7.70 11.45 -37.91
C ALA A 208 7.50 10.29 -38.88
N LEU A 209 8.03 9.11 -38.56
CA LEU A 209 7.93 7.91 -39.37
C LEU A 209 7.64 6.71 -38.47
N ASN A 210 6.71 5.86 -38.91
CA ASN A 210 6.44 4.56 -38.31
C ASN A 210 6.97 3.48 -39.26
N LEU A 211 7.99 2.72 -38.84
CA LEU A 211 8.64 1.69 -39.65
C LEU A 211 8.17 0.29 -39.21
N PRO A 212 8.34 -0.75 -40.06
CA PRO A 212 8.14 -2.14 -39.65
C PRO A 212 8.98 -2.51 -38.41
N LEU A 213 8.57 -3.56 -37.69
CA LEU A 213 9.23 -4.05 -36.46
C LEU A 213 9.18 -3.05 -35.29
N GLU A 214 8.08 -2.30 -35.16
CA GLU A 214 7.80 -1.38 -34.04
C GLU A 214 8.78 -0.20 -33.89
N PHE A 215 9.59 0.06 -34.92
CA PHE A 215 10.54 1.17 -34.89
C PHE A 215 9.86 2.50 -35.24
N ARG A 216 9.88 3.45 -34.31
CA ARG A 216 9.31 4.79 -34.47
C ARG A 216 10.40 5.85 -34.47
N TRP A 217 10.37 6.76 -35.45
CA TRP A 217 11.34 7.86 -35.55
C TRP A 217 10.72 9.18 -35.06
N PRO A 218 11.34 9.89 -34.10
CA PRO A 218 10.79 11.15 -33.58
C PRO A 218 10.92 12.31 -34.58
N ARG A 219 10.03 13.30 -34.47
CA ARG A 219 10.14 14.56 -35.23
C ARG A 219 11.42 15.33 -34.89
N GLY A 220 11.89 16.12 -35.85
CA GLY A 220 13.22 16.75 -35.79
C GLY A 220 13.42 17.84 -34.73
N SER A 221 12.35 18.43 -34.17
CA SER A 221 12.47 19.49 -33.16
C SER A 221 12.87 18.94 -31.79
N VAL A 222 13.64 19.70 -31.02
CA VAL A 222 14.05 19.35 -29.63
C VAL A 222 12.84 19.02 -28.74
N LEU A 223 11.80 19.85 -28.77
CA LEU A 223 10.59 19.64 -27.97
C LEU A 223 9.84 18.35 -28.34
N SER A 224 9.75 18.03 -29.64
CA SER A 224 9.13 16.77 -30.06
C SER A 224 9.94 15.56 -29.63
N ARG A 225 11.28 15.61 -29.69
CA ARG A 225 12.12 14.52 -29.17
C ARG A 225 11.93 14.34 -27.66
N TYR A 226 11.88 15.45 -26.91
CA TYR A 226 11.62 15.43 -25.48
C TYR A 226 10.31 14.72 -25.12
N TRP A 227 9.20 15.09 -25.77
CA TRP A 227 7.89 14.49 -25.50
C TRP A 227 7.77 13.06 -26.01
N PHE A 228 8.35 12.76 -27.18
CA PHE A 228 8.46 11.39 -27.68
C PHE A 228 9.16 10.51 -26.65
N ASP A 229 10.37 10.89 -26.22
CA ASP A 229 11.17 10.10 -25.27
C ASP A 229 10.48 9.96 -23.91
N ARG A 230 9.80 11.01 -23.44
CA ARG A 230 9.09 11.01 -22.16
C ARG A 230 7.85 10.10 -22.20
N ALA A 231 7.07 10.17 -23.27
CA ALA A 231 5.91 9.30 -23.47
C ALA A 231 6.35 7.84 -23.66
N ASP A 232 7.38 7.58 -24.47
CA ASP A 232 7.88 6.24 -24.75
C ASP A 232 8.44 5.55 -23.50
N ARG A 233 9.24 6.27 -22.69
CA ARG A 233 9.70 5.75 -21.39
C ARG A 233 8.56 5.41 -20.44
N ARG A 234 7.51 6.23 -20.38
CA ARG A 234 6.38 5.93 -19.49
C ARG A 234 5.54 4.77 -20.01
N LEU A 235 5.32 4.69 -21.33
CA LEU A 235 4.66 3.55 -21.97
C LEU A 235 5.38 2.24 -21.65
N ALA A 236 6.70 2.20 -21.66
CA ALA A 236 7.44 1.00 -21.27
C ALA A 236 7.12 0.54 -19.84
N ILE A 237 6.98 1.47 -18.88
CA ILE A 237 6.59 1.15 -17.50
C ILE A 237 5.13 0.64 -17.45
N VAL A 238 4.23 1.29 -18.18
CA VAL A 238 2.81 0.89 -18.25
C VAL A 238 2.66 -0.50 -18.87
N GLU A 239 3.36 -0.76 -19.98
CA GLU A 239 3.32 -2.05 -20.66
C GLU A 239 3.97 -3.15 -19.81
N GLN A 240 5.08 -2.84 -19.13
CA GLN A 240 5.68 -3.77 -18.16
C GLN A 240 4.70 -4.11 -17.03
N ARG A 241 4.03 -3.10 -16.44
CA ARG A 241 3.03 -3.30 -15.39
C ARG A 241 1.90 -4.21 -15.85
N LEU A 242 1.33 -3.94 -17.03
CA LEU A 242 0.24 -4.74 -17.59
C LEU A 242 0.69 -6.18 -17.90
N ALA A 243 1.93 -6.37 -18.36
CA ALA A 243 2.48 -7.69 -18.69
C ALA A 243 2.84 -8.51 -17.43
N SER A 244 3.28 -7.86 -16.36
CA SER A 244 3.69 -8.52 -15.10
C SER A 244 2.58 -8.57 -14.05
N ALA A 245 1.41 -7.99 -14.33
CA ALA A 245 0.28 -7.95 -13.42
C ALA A 245 -0.17 -9.36 -13.04
N SER A 246 -0.49 -9.54 -11.77
CA SER A 246 -1.11 -10.76 -11.29
C SER A 246 -2.52 -10.88 -11.85
N ARG A 247 -2.83 -12.03 -12.44
CA ARG A 247 -4.15 -12.32 -12.97
C ARG A 247 -4.86 -13.29 -12.05
N LEU A 248 -6.11 -12.94 -11.75
CA LEU A 248 -7.03 -13.74 -10.96
C LEU A 248 -7.91 -14.53 -11.94
N ASP A 249 -7.58 -15.80 -12.17
CA ASP A 249 -8.21 -16.59 -13.23
C ASP A 249 -9.52 -17.23 -12.77
N SER A 250 -9.55 -17.74 -11.54
CA SER A 250 -10.76 -18.30 -10.95
C SER A 250 -10.80 -18.11 -9.43
N ARG A 251 -12.02 -18.09 -8.89
CA ARG A 251 -12.29 -18.05 -7.45
C ARG A 251 -13.40 -19.04 -7.14
N GLN A 252 -13.12 -19.98 -6.26
CA GLN A 252 -14.08 -20.98 -5.82
C GLN A 252 -14.05 -21.06 -4.31
N ARG A 253 -15.16 -20.70 -3.67
CA ARG A 253 -15.33 -21.00 -2.25
C ARG A 253 -15.47 -22.52 -2.13
N GLN A 254 -14.58 -23.12 -1.36
CA GLN A 254 -14.68 -24.52 -0.99
C GLN A 254 -15.77 -24.65 0.07
N ASP A 255 -16.33 -25.84 0.17
CA ASP A 255 -17.30 -26.18 1.20
C ASP A 255 -16.71 -25.96 2.62
N SER A 256 -15.37 -26.05 2.76
CA SER A 256 -14.63 -25.82 4.01
C SER A 256 -14.60 -24.36 4.45
N GLY A 257 -15.19 -23.45 3.66
CA GLY A 257 -15.17 -22.01 3.87
C GLY A 257 -13.92 -21.32 3.29
N GLU A 258 -12.86 -22.07 3.00
CA GLU A 258 -11.65 -21.59 2.33
C GLU A 258 -11.94 -21.12 0.90
N LEU A 259 -11.16 -20.17 0.42
CA LEU A 259 -11.22 -19.67 -0.94
C LEU A 259 -10.07 -20.25 -1.75
N ARG A 260 -10.39 -21.12 -2.70
CA ARG A 260 -9.44 -21.62 -3.69
C ARG A 260 -9.34 -20.63 -4.83
N VAL A 261 -8.13 -20.14 -5.09
CA VAL A 261 -7.87 -19.10 -6.08
C VAL A 261 -6.77 -19.53 -7.03
N GLU A 262 -7.05 -19.48 -8.33
CA GLU A 262 -6.03 -19.65 -9.36
C GLU A 262 -5.47 -18.28 -9.74
N VAL A 263 -4.14 -18.16 -9.64
CA VAL A 263 -3.43 -16.92 -9.94
C VAL A 263 -2.27 -17.16 -10.88
N ASN A 264 -2.07 -16.26 -11.82
CA ASN A 264 -0.84 -16.18 -12.59
C ASN A 264 0.04 -15.06 -12.03
N VAL A 265 1.23 -15.39 -11.56
CA VAL A 265 2.20 -14.43 -11.01
C VAL A 265 3.49 -14.54 -11.81
N GLN A 266 3.84 -13.49 -12.55
CA GLN A 266 5.05 -13.46 -13.40
C GLN A 266 5.16 -14.65 -14.37
N GLY A 267 4.01 -15.11 -14.90
CA GLY A 267 3.95 -16.24 -15.83
C GLY A 267 3.92 -17.63 -15.15
N MET A 268 3.93 -17.70 -13.82
CA MET A 268 3.74 -18.94 -13.06
C MET A 268 2.28 -19.05 -12.60
N ASP A 269 1.62 -20.14 -12.98
CA ASP A 269 0.29 -20.47 -12.47
C ASP A 269 0.42 -21.12 -11.10
N MET A 270 -0.30 -20.59 -10.12
CA MET A 270 -0.33 -21.07 -8.74
C MET A 270 -1.77 -21.24 -8.30
N GLN A 271 -2.00 -22.23 -7.46
CA GLN A 271 -3.29 -22.44 -6.81
C GLN A 271 -3.14 -22.14 -5.32
N LEU A 272 -3.87 -21.12 -4.87
CA LEU A 272 -3.84 -20.64 -3.51
C LEU A 272 -5.04 -21.18 -2.75
N LEU A 273 -4.82 -21.65 -1.53
CA LEU A 273 -5.87 -21.94 -0.55
C LEU A 273 -5.84 -20.83 0.48
N LEU A 274 -6.90 -20.03 0.52
CA LEU A 274 -6.97 -18.79 1.29
C LEU A 274 -8.03 -18.86 2.39
N SER A 275 -7.65 -18.43 3.58
CA SER A 275 -8.54 -18.27 4.73
C SER A 275 -8.63 -16.79 5.13
N PRO A 276 -9.79 -16.31 5.63
CA PRO A 276 -9.89 -14.95 6.15
C PRO A 276 -8.82 -14.69 7.21
N SER A 277 -8.03 -13.64 7.01
CA SER A 277 -6.86 -13.37 7.85
C SER A 277 -7.29 -13.09 9.30
N PRO A 278 -6.65 -13.73 10.29
CA PRO A 278 -6.90 -13.43 11.71
C PRO A 278 -6.58 -11.98 12.05
N LEU A 279 -5.72 -11.34 11.26
CA LEU A 279 -5.31 -9.95 11.41
C LEU A 279 -6.50 -9.01 11.61
N THR A 280 -7.58 -9.17 10.83
CA THR A 280 -8.71 -8.22 10.84
C THR A 280 -9.97 -8.77 11.50
N ARG A 281 -9.90 -9.91 12.20
CA ARG A 281 -11.10 -10.65 12.68
C ARG A 281 -11.93 -9.86 13.69
N LYS A 282 -11.26 -9.12 14.58
CA LYS A 282 -11.89 -8.36 15.69
C LYS A 282 -11.73 -6.85 15.52
N THR A 283 -11.38 -6.39 14.32
CA THR A 283 -11.09 -4.98 14.07
C THR A 283 -12.32 -4.13 14.22
N GLN A 284 -12.21 -3.07 15.00
CA GLN A 284 -13.16 -1.98 15.03
C GLN A 284 -12.78 -0.94 13.96
N TRP A 285 -13.72 -0.70 13.05
CA TRP A 285 -13.56 0.22 11.92
C TRP A 285 -14.17 1.56 12.28
N LEU A 286 -13.41 2.64 12.11
CA LEU A 286 -13.79 3.98 12.58
C LEU A 286 -13.51 5.05 11.52
N ASP A 287 -14.35 6.08 11.47
CA ASP A 287 -14.01 7.33 10.79
C ASP A 287 -13.19 8.29 11.66
N GLY A 288 -12.79 9.42 11.07
CA GLY A 288 -12.15 10.52 11.78
C GLY A 288 -13.01 11.19 12.86
N GLY A 289 -14.33 10.94 12.88
CA GLY A 289 -15.23 11.31 13.97
C GLY A 289 -15.31 10.26 15.09
N LEU A 290 -14.55 9.17 14.99
CA LEU A 290 -14.57 8.00 15.88
C LEU A 290 -15.91 7.27 15.92
N SER A 291 -16.72 7.43 14.87
CA SER A 291 -17.96 6.67 14.72
C SER A 291 -17.67 5.33 14.06
N SER A 292 -18.35 4.28 14.53
CA SER A 292 -18.21 2.94 13.96
C SER A 292 -18.69 2.90 12.51
N GLN A 293 -17.92 2.23 11.68
CA GLN A 293 -18.19 2.01 10.26
C GLN A 293 -18.22 0.52 9.94
N LEU A 294 -18.76 0.19 8.77
CA LEU A 294 -18.63 -1.15 8.22
C LEU A 294 -17.18 -1.39 7.79
N PRO A 295 -16.69 -2.64 7.85
CA PRO A 295 -15.41 -2.99 7.24
C PRO A 295 -15.37 -2.57 5.77
N PRO A 296 -14.20 -2.19 5.23
CA PRO A 296 -14.06 -1.91 3.80
C PRO A 296 -14.44 -3.17 2.99
N PRO A 297 -15.04 -3.03 1.79
CA PRO A 297 -15.51 -4.15 0.96
C PRO A 297 -14.33 -4.85 0.24
N ILE A 298 -13.35 -5.30 1.02
CA ILE A 298 -12.16 -6.03 0.59
C ILE A 298 -12.01 -7.29 1.44
N GLY A 299 -11.38 -8.31 0.89
CA GLY A 299 -11.02 -9.50 1.66
C GLY A 299 -9.53 -9.51 1.97
N VAL A 300 -9.18 -9.61 3.25
CA VAL A 300 -7.81 -9.80 3.73
C VAL A 300 -7.63 -11.27 4.05
N TYR A 301 -6.66 -11.93 3.42
CA TYR A 301 -6.49 -13.38 3.52
C TYR A 301 -5.06 -13.76 3.88
N ASP A 302 -4.94 -14.80 4.68
CA ASP A 302 -3.74 -15.64 4.75
C ASP A 302 -3.99 -16.97 4.02
N GLY A 303 -2.95 -17.78 3.85
CA GLY A 303 -3.11 -19.05 3.15
C GLY A 303 -1.80 -19.72 2.80
N VAL A 304 -1.89 -20.70 1.92
CA VAL A 304 -0.78 -21.50 1.40
C VAL A 304 -0.93 -21.73 -0.10
N VAL A 305 0.15 -22.17 -0.75
CA VAL A 305 0.10 -22.71 -2.11
C VAL A 305 -0.25 -24.19 -2.03
N GLU A 306 -1.29 -24.61 -2.73
CA GLU A 306 -1.78 -25.99 -2.72
C GLU A 306 -0.66 -26.96 -3.17
N GLY A 307 -0.47 -28.03 -2.38
CA GLY A 307 0.58 -29.02 -2.64
C GLY A 307 1.99 -28.63 -2.19
N LEU A 308 2.20 -27.43 -1.63
CA LEU A 308 3.50 -26.97 -1.13
C LEU A 308 3.45 -26.69 0.38
N SER A 309 4.00 -27.62 1.16
CA SER A 309 3.96 -27.59 2.63
C SER A 309 4.80 -26.47 3.28
N ASN A 310 5.79 -25.92 2.57
CA ASN A 310 6.64 -24.83 3.05
C ASN A 310 6.35 -23.54 2.26
N SER A 311 5.07 -23.16 2.24
CA SER A 311 4.62 -21.94 1.61
C SER A 311 3.68 -21.19 2.52
N TRP A 312 3.65 -19.86 2.36
CA TRP A 312 2.62 -19.03 2.97
C TRP A 312 2.23 -17.92 2.01
N VAL A 313 0.99 -17.48 2.13
CA VAL A 313 0.37 -16.46 1.28
C VAL A 313 -0.19 -15.37 2.18
N ARG A 314 -0.01 -14.12 1.77
CA ARG A 314 -0.65 -12.93 2.36
C ARG A 314 -1.16 -12.07 1.24
N VAL A 315 -2.48 -12.00 1.09
CA VAL A 315 -3.11 -11.27 -0.02
C VAL A 315 -4.30 -10.44 0.43
N VAL A 316 -4.53 -9.35 -0.29
CA VAL A 316 -5.76 -8.58 -0.26
C VAL A 316 -6.44 -8.73 -1.61
N LEU A 317 -7.73 -9.09 -1.57
CA LEU A 317 -8.62 -9.15 -2.72
C LEU A 317 -9.56 -7.96 -2.68
N ALA A 318 -9.49 -7.12 -3.71
CA ALA A 318 -10.40 -6.00 -3.91
C ALA A 318 -11.02 -6.12 -5.30
N GLN A 319 -12.34 -6.35 -5.37
CA GLN A 319 -13.06 -6.56 -6.64
C GLN A 319 -12.48 -7.74 -7.46
N ASN A 320 -11.69 -7.46 -8.49
CA ASN A 320 -11.01 -8.44 -9.35
C ASN A 320 -9.48 -8.31 -9.29
N GLU A 321 -8.97 -7.49 -8.39
CA GLU A 321 -7.55 -7.26 -8.19
C GLU A 321 -7.03 -8.04 -6.99
N ILE A 322 -5.81 -8.53 -7.12
CA ILE A 322 -5.07 -9.23 -6.07
C ILE A 322 -3.73 -8.54 -5.85
N SER A 323 -3.44 -8.23 -4.59
CA SER A 323 -2.16 -7.67 -4.15
C SER A 323 -1.65 -8.48 -2.96
N GLY A 324 -0.34 -8.61 -2.82
CA GLY A 324 0.23 -9.35 -1.69
C GLY A 324 1.57 -10.02 -1.99
N VAL A 325 1.88 -11.06 -1.22
CA VAL A 325 3.08 -11.88 -1.37
C VAL A 325 2.73 -13.37 -1.24
N VAL A 326 3.30 -14.18 -2.13
CA VAL A 326 3.46 -15.62 -1.95
C VAL A 326 4.90 -15.89 -1.56
N ASN A 327 5.13 -16.61 -0.47
CA ASN A 327 6.44 -17.12 -0.09
C ASN A 327 6.48 -18.63 -0.33
N ILE A 328 7.50 -19.11 -1.03
CA ILE A 328 7.75 -20.52 -1.29
C ILE A 328 9.22 -20.77 -0.97
N ASP A 329 9.51 -21.62 0.02
CA ASP A 329 10.88 -21.97 0.42
C ASP A 329 11.77 -20.74 0.70
N GLY A 330 11.20 -19.69 1.29
CA GLY A 330 11.90 -18.43 1.57
C GLY A 330 11.95 -17.45 0.39
N GLN A 331 11.64 -17.90 -0.83
CA GLN A 331 11.57 -17.04 -2.01
C GLN A 331 10.20 -16.35 -2.11
N GLN A 332 10.21 -15.02 -2.25
CA GLN A 332 9.00 -14.21 -2.30
C GLN A 332 8.61 -13.82 -3.72
N TYR A 333 7.33 -14.00 -4.05
CA TYR A 333 6.70 -13.60 -5.30
C TYR A 333 5.63 -12.57 -4.98
N ARG A 334 5.84 -11.33 -5.43
CA ARG A 334 4.90 -10.23 -5.17
C ARG A 334 3.75 -10.28 -6.16
N LEU A 335 2.52 -10.31 -5.64
CA LEU A 335 1.32 -10.12 -6.44
C LEU A 335 1.05 -8.63 -6.57
N GLN A 336 0.86 -8.18 -7.81
CA GLN A 336 0.65 -6.76 -8.11
C GLN A 336 -0.52 -6.60 -9.07
N PRO A 337 -1.40 -5.62 -8.85
CA PRO A 337 -2.53 -5.38 -9.74
C PRO A 337 -2.05 -4.82 -11.08
N ALA A 338 -2.96 -4.79 -12.06
CA ALA A 338 -2.69 -4.22 -13.38
C ALA A 338 -2.65 -2.68 -13.38
N ASN A 339 -3.05 -2.05 -12.26
CA ASN A 339 -3.08 -0.61 -12.12
C ASN A 339 -1.74 -0.01 -11.66
N LEU A 340 -1.65 1.32 -11.68
CA LEU A 340 -0.47 2.11 -11.27
C LEU A 340 -0.78 3.08 -10.13
N ILE A 341 -1.81 2.78 -9.34
CA ILE A 341 -2.17 3.55 -8.15
C ILE A 341 -0.97 3.56 -7.19
N GLY A 342 -0.70 4.71 -6.59
CA GLY A 342 0.38 4.87 -5.61
C GLY A 342 1.78 4.77 -6.21
N THR A 343 1.94 5.20 -7.47
CA THR A 343 3.24 5.19 -8.16
C THR A 343 3.71 6.58 -8.59
N LEU A 344 3.16 7.62 -7.95
CA LEU A 344 3.48 9.00 -8.26
C LEU A 344 4.98 9.33 -8.05
N ASP A 345 5.67 8.58 -7.19
CA ASP A 345 7.11 8.68 -6.94
C ASP A 345 7.96 8.55 -8.22
N TYR A 346 7.47 7.85 -9.25
CA TYR A 346 8.15 7.78 -10.55
C TYR A 346 8.28 9.14 -11.25
N TYR A 347 7.42 10.10 -10.90
CA TYR A 347 7.35 11.42 -11.53
C TYR A 347 7.96 12.52 -10.68
N GLN A 348 8.17 12.26 -9.39
CA GLN A 348 8.83 13.21 -8.53
C GLN A 348 10.31 13.32 -8.95
N PRO A 349 10.87 14.54 -9.05
CA PRO A 349 12.29 14.67 -9.32
C PRO A 349 13.04 13.93 -8.23
N ARG A 350 13.83 12.92 -8.60
CA ARG A 350 14.81 12.34 -7.67
C ARG A 350 15.60 13.53 -7.12
N SER A 351 15.45 13.81 -5.82
CA SER A 351 16.27 14.79 -5.13
C SER A 351 17.70 14.41 -5.46
N LYS A 352 18.36 15.22 -6.28
CA LYS A 352 19.78 15.03 -6.52
C LYS A 352 20.39 15.08 -5.13
N ARG A 353 20.96 13.97 -4.67
CA ARG A 353 21.97 14.00 -3.60
C ARG A 353 22.83 15.23 -3.91
N PRO A 354 23.10 16.12 -2.94
CA PRO A 354 24.21 17.03 -3.09
C PRO A 354 25.38 16.15 -3.53
N ALA A 355 25.91 16.39 -4.73
CA ALA A 355 27.11 15.71 -5.18
C ALA A 355 28.20 16.16 -4.21
N LEU A 356 28.43 15.36 -3.16
CA LEU A 356 29.65 15.41 -2.40
C LEU A 356 30.64 14.64 -3.26
N ASP A 357 31.36 15.38 -4.10
CA ASP A 357 32.48 14.86 -4.85
C ASP A 357 33.54 14.32 -3.88
N GLY A 358 33.94 13.08 -4.09
CA GLY A 358 35.11 12.47 -3.46
C GLY A 358 34.77 11.26 -2.59
N GLU A 359 35.24 10.09 -3.03
CA GLU A 359 35.42 8.93 -2.17
C GLU A 359 36.20 9.33 -0.91
N ALA A 360 35.48 9.43 0.21
CA ALA A 360 36.01 9.26 1.55
C ALA A 360 34.85 8.87 2.46
N HIS A 361 35.01 7.73 3.12
CA HIS A 361 34.14 7.24 4.17
C HIS A 361 33.90 8.30 5.27
N SER A 362 32.74 8.20 5.91
CA SER A 362 32.30 8.86 7.16
C SER A 362 32.05 10.38 7.12
N GLY A 363 30.88 10.80 7.60
CA GLY A 363 30.67 12.19 8.07
C GLY A 363 29.32 12.86 7.81
N LEU A 364 28.59 12.55 6.73
CA LEU A 364 27.26 13.17 6.47
C LEU A 364 26.14 12.17 6.21
N ALA A 365 26.46 11.01 5.61
CA ALA A 365 25.55 9.86 5.66
C ALA A 365 25.35 9.41 7.12
N ASP A 366 26.40 9.49 7.95
CA ASP A 366 26.32 9.25 9.40
C ASP A 366 25.55 10.32 10.18
N ALA A 367 25.40 11.53 9.62
CA ALA A 367 24.58 12.57 10.24
C ALA A 367 23.09 12.45 9.88
N VAL A 368 22.75 11.72 8.81
CA VAL A 368 21.37 11.36 8.43
C VAL A 368 20.96 10.00 9.03
N GLN A 369 21.92 9.13 9.37
CA GLN A 369 21.71 7.86 10.10
C GLN A 369 20.92 8.03 11.42
N GLY A 370 20.94 9.22 12.04
CA GLY A 370 20.22 9.48 13.29
C GLY A 370 18.75 9.89 13.15
N LEU A 371 18.17 9.87 11.95
CA LEU A 371 16.80 10.37 11.70
C LEU A 371 15.78 9.30 11.29
N ASP A 372 16.21 8.07 11.01
CA ASP A 372 15.32 6.99 10.55
C ASP A 372 14.90 6.06 11.71
N ALA A 373 15.42 6.26 12.92
CA ALA A 373 14.95 5.61 14.13
C ALA A 373 15.24 6.48 15.36
N LEU A 374 14.31 6.52 16.33
CA LEU A 374 14.47 7.33 17.54
C LEU A 374 14.53 6.48 18.80
N VAL A 375 15.39 6.83 19.75
CA VAL A 375 15.40 6.19 21.08
C VAL A 375 14.47 6.96 22.00
N ALA A 376 13.46 6.28 22.54
CA ALA A 376 12.55 6.90 23.50
C ALA A 376 13.27 7.16 24.84
N PRO A 377 12.92 8.24 25.56
CA PRO A 377 13.41 8.45 26.91
C PRO A 377 13.12 7.26 27.84
N PRO A 378 14.02 6.96 28.80
CA PRO A 378 13.79 5.90 29.79
C PRO A 378 12.44 6.09 30.48
N GLN A 379 11.73 4.98 30.66
CA GLN A 379 10.46 5.00 31.38
C GLN A 379 10.74 5.45 32.82
N ALA A 380 9.99 6.41 33.33
CA ALA A 380 10.05 6.72 34.76
C ALA A 380 9.71 5.44 35.53
N PRO A 381 10.47 5.08 36.59
CA PRO A 381 10.24 3.85 37.33
C PRO A 381 8.82 3.87 37.90
N GLN A 382 7.90 3.17 37.22
CA GLN A 382 6.58 2.94 37.77
C GLN A 382 6.75 1.90 38.87
N THR A 383 6.48 2.30 40.11
CA THR A 383 6.32 1.39 41.25
C THR A 383 5.06 0.54 41.06
N SER A 384 5.09 -0.34 40.06
CA SER A 384 4.17 -1.47 40.01
C SER A 384 4.85 -2.61 40.76
N MET A 385 4.19 -3.07 41.82
CA MET A 385 4.53 -4.34 42.43
C MET A 385 4.28 -5.42 41.37
N GLN A 386 5.31 -5.78 40.61
CA GLN A 386 5.29 -6.96 39.76
C GLN A 386 5.15 -8.18 40.68
N GLY A 387 3.92 -8.65 40.83
CA GLY A 387 3.68 -10.00 41.30
C GLY A 387 4.50 -10.92 40.41
N ARG A 388 5.39 -11.72 41.01
CA ARG A 388 6.14 -12.77 40.33
C ARG A 388 5.19 -13.94 39.98
N SER A 389 4.10 -13.71 39.25
CA SER A 389 3.53 -14.81 38.48
C SER A 389 4.50 -15.06 37.34
N ARG A 390 4.96 -16.31 37.23
CA ARG A 390 5.58 -16.76 35.98
C ARG A 390 4.45 -16.82 34.97
N ASP A 391 4.17 -15.72 34.29
CA ASP A 391 3.25 -15.73 33.17
C ASP A 391 3.86 -16.66 32.12
N VAL A 392 3.17 -17.77 31.86
CA VAL A 392 3.56 -18.73 30.82
C VAL A 392 3.39 -18.02 29.49
N GLN A 393 4.49 -17.89 28.74
CA GLN A 393 4.50 -17.27 27.41
C GLN A 393 4.38 -18.37 26.37
N THR A 394 3.45 -18.20 25.45
CA THR A 394 3.27 -19.07 24.29
C THR A 394 4.40 -18.94 23.29
N ASP A 395 4.58 -19.94 22.45
CA ASP A 395 5.55 -19.99 21.35
C ASP A 395 5.30 -18.88 20.33
N VAL A 396 4.03 -18.53 20.11
CA VAL A 396 3.62 -17.36 19.33
C VAL A 396 2.99 -16.33 20.25
N ARG A 397 3.39 -15.05 20.15
CA ARG A 397 2.75 -13.95 20.88
C ARG A 397 2.05 -13.01 19.90
N SER A 398 0.82 -12.63 20.23
CA SER A 398 0.07 -11.66 19.44
C SER A 398 0.44 -10.23 19.83
N ILE A 399 0.68 -9.40 18.81
CA ILE A 399 0.93 -7.96 18.90
C ILE A 399 -0.37 -7.25 18.48
N PRO A 400 -1.20 -6.82 19.45
CA PRO A 400 -2.34 -5.98 19.17
C PRO A 400 -1.86 -4.61 18.68
N LEU A 401 -2.36 -4.17 17.54
CA LEU A 401 -1.94 -2.93 16.91
C LEU A 401 -3.14 -2.14 16.39
N SER A 402 -3.00 -0.83 16.32
CA SER A 402 -3.98 0.06 15.71
C SER A 402 -3.35 0.84 14.56
N ILE A 403 -4.13 1.15 13.53
CA ILE A 403 -3.67 1.96 12.40
C ILE A 403 -4.56 3.18 12.18
N VAL A 404 -3.94 4.25 11.72
CA VAL A 404 -4.60 5.49 11.31
C VAL A 404 -4.13 5.82 9.90
N VAL A 405 -5.07 5.99 8.97
CA VAL A 405 -4.81 6.44 7.60
C VAL A 405 -5.22 7.90 7.50
N ASP A 406 -4.27 8.80 7.27
CA ASP A 406 -4.60 10.20 7.07
C ASP A 406 -5.19 10.47 5.68
N SER A 407 -5.81 11.64 5.54
CA SER A 407 -6.54 11.98 4.31
C SER A 407 -5.62 12.10 3.09
N GLN A 408 -4.35 12.45 3.30
CA GLN A 408 -3.39 12.61 2.21
C GLN A 408 -2.85 11.26 1.74
N PHE A 409 -2.66 10.30 2.64
CA PHE A 409 -2.30 8.93 2.30
C PHE A 409 -3.44 8.28 1.52
N ASP A 410 -4.68 8.45 2.00
CA ASP A 410 -5.85 7.93 1.31
C ASP A 410 -6.00 8.48 -0.11
N ARG A 411 -5.81 9.80 -0.29
CA ARG A 411 -5.80 10.44 -1.61
C ARG A 411 -4.67 9.97 -2.52
N TYR A 412 -3.47 9.75 -1.98
CA TYR A 412 -2.34 9.23 -2.76
C TYR A 412 -2.69 7.89 -3.43
N PHE A 413 -3.51 7.07 -2.76
CA PHE A 413 -4.04 5.81 -3.28
C PHE A 413 -5.46 5.94 -3.86
N ALA A 414 -5.88 7.14 -4.28
CA ALA A 414 -7.19 7.42 -4.88
C ALA A 414 -8.41 6.91 -4.07
N GLY A 415 -8.35 7.04 -2.75
CA GLY A 415 -9.38 6.54 -1.82
C GLY A 415 -9.16 5.10 -1.35
N GLY A 416 -8.04 4.48 -1.75
CA GLY A 416 -7.64 3.12 -1.40
C GLY A 416 -6.56 3.06 -0.30
N GLY A 417 -6.40 4.10 0.52
CA GLY A 417 -5.32 4.15 1.52
C GLY A 417 -5.40 3.02 2.53
N MET A 418 -6.62 2.73 3.03
CA MET A 418 -6.86 1.60 3.94
C MET A 418 -6.50 0.25 3.31
N VAL A 419 -6.80 0.06 2.02
CA VAL A 419 -6.46 -1.18 1.28
C VAL A 419 -4.93 -1.35 1.22
N ALA A 420 -4.20 -0.28 0.91
CA ALA A 420 -2.74 -0.29 0.87
C ALA A 420 -2.12 -0.56 2.26
N ALA A 421 -2.65 0.07 3.31
CA ALA A 421 -2.20 -0.14 4.69
C ALA A 421 -2.42 -1.59 5.15
N LEU A 422 -3.60 -2.16 4.90
CA LEU A 422 -3.92 -3.55 5.24
C LEU A 422 -3.08 -4.55 4.45
N ASN A 423 -2.78 -4.28 3.18
CA ASN A 423 -1.86 -5.11 2.40
C ASN A 423 -0.46 -5.14 3.04
N ASN A 424 0.08 -3.97 3.40
CA ASN A 424 1.40 -3.87 4.04
C ASN A 424 1.40 -4.60 5.39
N LEU A 425 0.35 -4.43 6.18
CA LEU A 425 0.21 -5.06 7.49
C LEU A 425 0.06 -6.58 7.40
N ASN A 426 -0.70 -7.08 6.42
CA ASN A 426 -0.89 -8.51 6.20
C ASN A 426 0.42 -9.18 5.75
N ILE A 427 1.22 -8.51 4.92
CA ILE A 427 2.57 -8.99 4.56
C ILE A 427 3.47 -8.99 5.80
N ALA A 428 3.48 -7.92 6.59
CA ALA A 428 4.26 -7.85 7.83
C ALA A 428 3.90 -8.99 8.80
N ASP A 429 2.61 -9.30 8.97
CA ASP A 429 2.14 -10.44 9.76
C ASP A 429 2.79 -11.77 9.32
N GLY A 430 2.80 -12.03 8.00
CA GLY A 430 3.45 -13.23 7.46
C GLY A 430 4.95 -13.30 7.74
N VAL A 431 5.64 -12.16 7.82
CA VAL A 431 7.07 -12.09 8.17
C VAL A 431 7.28 -12.41 9.64
N TYR A 432 6.55 -11.73 10.53
CA TYR A 432 6.69 -11.90 11.99
C TYR A 432 6.29 -13.30 12.47
N ARG A 433 5.30 -13.93 11.83
CA ARG A 433 4.82 -15.27 12.23
C ARG A 433 5.87 -16.35 12.09
N GLN A 434 6.79 -16.20 11.15
CA GLN A 434 7.90 -17.15 10.93
C GLN A 434 8.82 -17.29 12.15
N PHE A 435 8.72 -16.41 13.14
CA PHE A 435 9.50 -16.50 14.37
C PHE A 435 8.70 -16.18 15.63
N GLY A 436 7.40 -16.49 15.63
CA GLY A 436 6.62 -16.54 16.87
C GLY A 436 6.02 -15.19 17.31
N LEU A 437 5.74 -14.30 16.36
CA LEU A 437 4.98 -13.08 16.59
C LEU A 437 3.84 -12.99 15.57
N ALA A 438 2.61 -12.74 16.00
CA ALA A 438 1.46 -12.58 15.11
C ALA A 438 0.89 -11.17 15.27
N LEU A 439 0.50 -10.53 14.17
CA LEU A 439 -0.13 -9.21 14.24
C LEU A 439 -1.65 -9.37 14.33
N THR A 440 -2.30 -8.54 15.16
CA THR A 440 -3.76 -8.42 15.24
C THR A 440 -4.15 -6.96 15.22
N LEU A 441 -5.11 -6.59 14.38
CA LEU A 441 -5.57 -5.22 14.20
C LEU A 441 -6.77 -4.94 15.10
N ASP A 442 -6.59 -4.09 16.12
CA ASP A 442 -7.63 -3.65 17.04
C ASP A 442 -8.48 -2.55 16.38
N GLU A 443 -7.89 -1.38 16.14
CA GLU A 443 -8.59 -0.21 15.59
C GLU A 443 -8.03 0.16 14.21
N ALA A 444 -8.93 0.48 13.28
CA ALA A 444 -8.60 0.98 11.96
C ALA A 444 -9.36 2.27 11.67
N LEU A 445 -8.63 3.39 11.64
CA LEU A 445 -9.19 4.73 11.43
C LEU A 445 -8.82 5.26 10.05
N THR A 446 -9.76 5.94 9.38
CA THR A 446 -9.47 6.74 8.18
C THR A 446 -9.96 8.17 8.36
N PHE A 447 -9.10 9.15 8.09
CA PHE A 447 -9.45 10.57 8.15
C PHE A 447 -9.93 11.12 6.81
N GLU A 448 -11.00 11.91 6.86
CA GLU A 448 -11.47 12.68 5.71
C GLU A 448 -10.75 14.03 5.65
N ASP A 449 -10.47 14.55 4.45
CA ASP A 449 -9.67 15.79 4.29
C ASP A 449 -10.24 17.03 5.00
N GLN A 450 -11.56 17.10 5.16
CA GLN A 450 -12.20 18.23 5.86
C GLN A 450 -12.05 18.15 7.38
N ALA A 451 -11.73 16.97 7.91
CA ALA A 451 -11.68 16.64 9.34
C ALA A 451 -10.44 15.79 9.67
N ASP A 452 -9.29 16.15 9.11
CA ASP A 452 -8.02 15.46 9.34
C ASP A 452 -7.16 16.21 10.38
N PRO A 453 -7.03 15.70 11.62
CA PRO A 453 -6.21 16.32 12.65
C PRO A 453 -4.70 16.20 12.37
N MET A 454 -4.28 15.29 11.48
CA MET A 454 -2.88 15.07 11.10
C MET A 454 -2.48 15.87 9.85
N ARG A 455 -3.36 16.73 9.33
CA ARG A 455 -3.04 17.60 8.18
C ARG A 455 -2.11 18.75 8.58
N MET A 456 -0.80 18.50 8.50
CA MET A 456 0.24 19.44 8.96
C MET A 456 0.97 20.19 7.85
N GLY A 457 0.76 19.81 6.58
CA GLY A 457 1.52 20.38 5.47
C GLY A 457 2.99 19.93 5.50
N ALA A 458 3.88 20.71 4.88
CA ALA A 458 5.28 20.30 4.69
C ALA A 458 6.12 20.48 5.97
N VAL A 459 6.41 19.38 6.67
CA VAL A 459 7.22 19.32 7.89
C VAL A 459 8.18 18.11 7.87
N THR A 460 9.03 17.94 8.89
CA THR A 460 9.85 16.71 9.03
C THR A 460 9.00 15.54 9.50
N LEU A 461 9.39 14.31 9.17
CA LEU A 461 8.66 13.12 9.61
C LEU A 461 8.69 12.97 11.14
N GLU A 462 9.76 13.42 11.80
CA GLU A 462 9.82 13.53 13.26
C GLU A 462 8.72 14.44 13.82
N THR A 463 8.45 15.58 13.18
CA THR A 463 7.37 16.48 13.60
C THR A 463 6.02 15.78 13.50
N ILE A 464 5.82 15.01 12.43
CA ILE A 464 4.60 14.22 12.22
C ILE A 464 4.45 13.16 13.32
N LEU A 465 5.51 12.37 13.57
CA LEU A 465 5.51 11.33 14.59
C LEU A 465 5.22 11.88 15.98
N ARG A 466 5.78 13.04 16.34
CA ARG A 466 5.53 13.70 17.63
C ARG A 466 4.09 14.19 17.75
N SER A 467 3.52 14.77 16.68
CA SER A 467 2.11 15.15 16.68
C SER A 467 1.18 13.95 16.75
N PHE A 468 1.55 12.82 16.11
CA PHE A 468 0.80 11.59 16.19
C PHE A 468 0.87 10.95 17.59
N ARG A 469 2.02 11.04 18.27
CA ARG A 469 2.13 10.71 19.69
C ARG A 469 1.16 11.54 20.55
N ASP A 470 1.03 12.83 20.29
CA ASP A 470 0.06 13.67 21.01
C ASP A 470 -1.39 13.24 20.73
N TYR A 471 -1.71 12.85 19.49
CA TYR A 471 -3.00 12.28 19.13
C TYR A 471 -3.27 10.96 19.88
N ARG A 472 -2.30 10.04 19.88
CA ARG A 472 -2.36 8.76 20.63
C ARG A 472 -2.61 8.98 22.13
N LEU A 473 -2.02 10.02 22.72
CA LEU A 473 -2.22 10.40 24.13
C LEU A 473 -3.57 11.06 24.38
N GLN A 474 -4.03 11.91 23.46
CA GLN A 474 -5.35 12.53 23.52
C GLN A 474 -6.46 11.47 23.51
N TYR A 475 -6.32 10.44 22.67
CA TYR A 475 -7.28 9.34 22.54
C TYR A 475 -6.79 8.06 23.22
N LYS A 476 -6.13 8.19 24.38
CA LYS A 476 -5.47 7.07 25.05
C LYS A 476 -6.36 5.86 25.31
N THR A 477 -7.65 6.08 25.59
CA THR A 477 -8.64 5.04 25.90
C THR A 477 -9.03 4.25 24.66
N LEU A 478 -9.07 4.90 23.49
CA LEU A 478 -9.34 4.20 22.23
C LEU A 478 -8.23 3.18 21.94
N PHE A 479 -6.98 3.59 22.12
CA PHE A 479 -5.80 2.76 21.81
C PHE A 479 -5.23 2.02 23.02
N GLU A 480 -5.99 1.83 24.10
CA GLU A 480 -5.44 1.26 25.35
C GLU A 480 -5.10 -0.23 25.24
N GLY A 481 -5.80 -0.96 24.35
CA GLY A 481 -5.56 -2.37 24.08
C GLY A 481 -4.37 -2.64 23.16
N SER A 482 -3.94 -1.64 22.39
CA SER A 482 -2.89 -1.81 21.39
C SER A 482 -1.50 -1.68 21.98
N ALA A 483 -0.63 -2.62 21.62
CA ALA A 483 0.80 -2.61 21.93
C ALA A 483 1.55 -1.57 21.09
N LEU A 484 1.06 -1.27 19.88
CA LEU A 484 1.61 -0.32 18.92
C LEU A 484 0.50 0.41 18.16
N THR A 485 0.72 1.66 17.77
CA THR A 485 -0.21 2.44 16.93
C THR A 485 0.55 3.07 15.76
N TYR A 486 0.10 2.89 14.53
CA TYR A 486 0.82 3.35 13.34
C TYR A 486 0.02 4.37 12.51
N LEU A 487 0.67 5.45 12.11
CA LEU A 487 0.13 6.43 11.17
C LEU A 487 0.65 6.15 9.75
N PHE A 488 -0.27 6.04 8.81
CA PHE A 488 0.01 6.08 7.38
C PHE A 488 -0.27 7.51 6.90
N THR A 489 0.79 8.23 6.53
CA THR A 489 0.69 9.67 6.22
C THR A 489 1.14 10.01 4.81
N GLY A 490 0.30 10.73 4.06
CA GLY A 490 0.65 11.29 2.76
C GLY A 490 1.08 12.76 2.84
N ASN A 491 1.29 13.32 4.04
CA ASN A 491 1.74 14.70 4.17
C ASN A 491 3.07 14.90 3.43
N PRO A 492 3.25 16.04 2.73
CA PRO A 492 4.54 16.38 2.15
C PRO A 492 5.57 16.51 3.27
N ARG A 493 6.82 16.14 2.96
CA ARG A 493 7.91 16.07 3.94
C ARG A 493 9.12 16.89 3.50
N THR A 494 9.83 17.47 4.47
CA THR A 494 10.99 18.35 4.22
C THR A 494 12.34 17.64 4.35
N ASP A 495 12.35 16.39 4.82
CA ASP A 495 13.52 15.53 5.00
C ASP A 495 13.56 14.41 3.94
N VAL A 496 14.45 13.41 4.10
CA VAL A 496 14.57 12.25 3.19
C VAL A 496 14.01 10.94 3.76
N THR A 497 13.78 10.90 5.08
CA THR A 497 13.21 9.80 5.86
C THR A 497 11.82 9.38 5.38
N LEU A 498 11.62 8.07 5.15
CA LEU A 498 10.39 7.51 4.58
C LEU A 498 9.46 6.89 5.61
N GLY A 499 9.99 6.45 6.74
CA GLY A 499 9.27 5.93 7.90
C GLY A 499 10.05 6.29 9.15
N LEU A 500 9.36 6.29 10.29
CA LEU A 500 10.00 6.56 11.56
C LEU A 500 9.23 5.89 12.71
N ALA A 501 9.96 5.16 13.54
CA ALA A 501 9.45 4.58 14.77
C ALA A 501 10.43 4.78 15.94
N TRP A 502 9.90 4.64 17.15
CA TRP A 502 10.72 4.59 18.36
C TRP A 502 11.22 3.17 18.63
N ILE A 503 12.51 3.02 18.93
CA ILE A 503 13.12 1.72 19.21
C ILE A 503 12.68 1.17 20.57
N ASP A 504 12.30 -0.11 20.59
CA ASP A 504 11.96 -0.87 21.80
C ASP A 504 10.82 -0.24 22.62
N THR A 505 9.74 0.09 21.92
CA THR A 505 8.62 0.87 22.47
C THR A 505 7.27 0.17 22.45
N ALA A 506 7.21 -1.08 22.02
CA ALA A 506 6.02 -1.91 22.23
C ALA A 506 5.59 -1.85 23.71
N CYS A 507 4.30 -1.58 23.94
CA CYS A 507 3.69 -1.34 25.26
C CYS A 507 4.05 0.00 25.96
N ARG A 508 4.73 0.96 25.31
CA ARG A 508 4.98 2.30 25.88
C ARG A 508 3.74 3.20 25.77
N LEU A 509 2.71 2.89 26.55
CA LEU A 509 1.43 3.62 26.58
C LEU A 509 1.53 5.09 27.06
N ASP A 510 2.74 5.58 27.37
CA ASP A 510 3.07 7.00 27.49
C ASP A 510 3.30 7.69 26.12
N GLY A 511 2.81 7.06 25.06
CA GLY A 511 2.69 7.56 23.70
C GLY A 511 3.91 7.31 22.83
N TYR A 512 4.90 6.56 23.30
CA TYR A 512 6.07 6.20 22.48
C TYR A 512 5.84 4.91 21.68
N ASP A 513 4.75 4.19 21.93
CA ASP A 513 4.24 3.04 21.18
C ASP A 513 3.73 3.40 19.77
N VAL A 514 4.30 4.43 19.13
CA VAL A 514 3.84 4.95 17.85
C VAL A 514 4.91 4.86 16.76
N GLY A 515 4.47 4.66 15.52
CA GLY A 515 5.29 4.75 14.31
C GLY A 515 4.55 5.46 13.18
N VAL A 516 5.30 5.90 12.17
CA VAL A 516 4.74 6.56 10.98
C VAL A 516 5.38 6.01 9.71
N THR A 517 4.57 5.83 8.67
CA THR A 517 5.04 5.41 7.35
C THR A 517 4.46 6.29 6.25
N THR A 518 5.22 6.51 5.19
CA THR A 518 4.80 7.30 4.01
C THR A 518 4.46 6.37 2.83
N PRO A 519 3.69 6.85 1.82
CA PRO A 519 3.45 6.08 0.62
C PRO A 519 4.75 5.74 -0.11
N SER A 520 4.88 4.50 -0.55
CA SER A 520 5.98 4.06 -1.41
C SER A 520 5.62 2.77 -2.14
N SER A 521 6.33 2.51 -3.25
CA SER A 521 6.21 1.24 -3.99
C SER A 521 6.67 -0.02 -3.21
N PHE A 522 7.28 0.17 -2.03
CA PHE A 522 7.78 -0.87 -1.13
C PHE A 522 7.25 -0.66 0.31
N GLY A 523 6.03 -0.14 0.43
CA GLY A 523 5.42 0.20 1.73
C GLY A 523 5.33 -0.97 2.71
N ASP A 524 5.27 -2.20 2.21
CA ASP A 524 5.32 -3.44 3.00
C ASP A 524 6.70 -3.67 3.64
N VAL A 525 7.79 -3.47 2.89
CA VAL A 525 9.16 -3.47 3.42
C VAL A 525 9.30 -2.39 4.48
N LEU A 526 8.86 -1.17 4.15
CA LEU A 526 8.96 -0.01 5.03
C LEU A 526 8.22 -0.23 6.36
N LEU A 527 6.94 -0.64 6.32
CA LEU A 527 6.19 -0.91 7.54
C LEU A 527 6.83 -2.02 8.38
N THR A 528 7.32 -3.09 7.75
CA THR A 528 7.97 -4.20 8.46
C THR A 528 9.30 -3.75 9.10
N HIS A 529 10.04 -2.84 8.46
CA HIS A 529 11.23 -2.20 9.02
C HIS A 529 10.90 -1.37 10.27
N GLU A 530 9.91 -0.48 10.18
CA GLU A 530 9.51 0.38 11.31
C GLU A 530 8.97 -0.44 12.49
N LEU A 531 8.16 -1.47 12.23
CA LEU A 531 7.72 -2.41 13.26
C LEU A 531 8.91 -3.12 13.91
N GLY A 532 9.98 -3.40 13.16
CA GLY A 532 11.23 -3.95 13.66
C GLY A 532 11.85 -3.05 14.73
N HIS A 533 11.93 -1.74 14.46
CA HIS A 533 12.36 -0.76 15.46
C HIS A 533 11.46 -0.77 16.70
N SER A 534 10.14 -0.67 16.52
CA SER A 534 9.18 -0.71 17.65
C SER A 534 9.35 -1.94 18.54
N LEU A 535 9.76 -3.07 17.97
CA LEU A 535 9.99 -4.35 18.65
C LEU A 535 11.44 -4.53 19.14
N GLY A 536 12.30 -3.55 18.94
CA GLY A 536 13.63 -3.46 19.56
C GLY A 536 14.82 -3.63 18.62
N ALA A 537 14.60 -3.88 17.32
CA ALA A 537 15.72 -3.99 16.38
C ALA A 537 16.39 -2.63 16.13
N GLN A 538 17.71 -2.66 16.08
CA GLN A 538 18.53 -1.58 15.55
C GLN A 538 18.77 -1.79 14.05
N HIS A 539 19.35 -0.78 13.39
CA HIS A 539 19.85 -1.00 12.04
C HIS A 539 20.97 -2.01 12.03
N ASP A 540 21.02 -2.86 10.99
CA ASP A 540 22.05 -3.88 10.86
C ASP A 540 23.46 -3.30 10.85
N THR A 541 23.62 -2.07 10.34
CA THR A 541 24.88 -1.30 10.34
C THR A 541 25.41 -0.99 11.74
N ASP A 542 24.53 -0.94 12.74
CA ASP A 542 24.86 -0.68 14.15
C ASP A 542 25.10 -1.97 14.93
N THR A 543 25.00 -3.12 14.26
CA THR A 543 25.21 -4.45 14.84
C THR A 543 26.40 -5.17 14.20
N VAL A 544 26.62 -6.42 14.60
CA VAL A 544 27.60 -7.30 13.95
C VAL A 544 27.14 -7.85 12.60
N CYS A 545 25.86 -7.66 12.22
CA CYS A 545 25.26 -8.13 10.97
C CYS A 545 25.33 -7.10 9.83
N ASN A 546 26.41 -6.31 9.77
CA ASN A 546 26.54 -5.17 8.87
C ASN A 546 27.08 -5.51 7.46
N ASP A 547 26.92 -6.76 7.01
CA ASP A 547 27.50 -7.27 5.76
C ASP A 547 26.50 -7.49 4.62
N ASN A 548 25.19 -7.50 4.92
CA ASN A 548 24.14 -7.66 3.91
C ASN A 548 23.26 -6.40 3.77
N SER A 549 23.56 -5.59 2.76
CA SER A 549 22.79 -4.37 2.44
C SER A 549 21.35 -4.59 1.96
N ARG A 550 20.93 -5.85 1.77
CA ARG A 550 19.55 -6.21 1.37
C ARG A 550 18.68 -6.65 2.55
N SER A 551 19.24 -6.84 3.74
CA SER A 551 18.48 -7.21 4.93
C SER A 551 17.43 -6.16 5.27
N LEU A 552 16.33 -6.61 5.87
CA LEU A 552 15.17 -5.76 6.18
C LEU A 552 15.53 -4.56 7.06
N MET A 553 16.41 -4.72 8.06
CA MET A 553 16.84 -3.65 8.97
C MET A 553 18.06 -2.85 8.46
N TRP A 554 18.37 -2.93 7.17
CA TRP A 554 19.34 -2.03 6.58
C TRP A 554 18.80 -0.59 6.57
N PRO A 555 19.59 0.45 6.90
CA PRO A 555 19.09 1.82 7.02
C PRO A 555 18.61 2.42 5.68
N ASN A 556 19.13 1.91 4.55
CA ASN A 556 18.73 2.41 3.22
C ASN A 556 17.88 1.36 2.51
N ILE A 557 16.57 1.37 2.77
CA ILE A 557 15.65 0.43 2.14
C ILE A 557 15.16 0.89 0.76
N SER A 558 14.75 -0.08 -0.07
CA SER A 558 14.23 0.16 -1.41
C SER A 558 13.35 -1.00 -1.87
N ALA A 559 12.80 -0.91 -3.08
CA ALA A 559 12.14 -2.04 -3.74
C ALA A 559 13.07 -3.24 -4.02
N GLN A 560 14.38 -3.11 -3.78
CA GLN A 560 15.35 -4.20 -3.86
C GLN A 560 15.66 -4.83 -2.49
N THR A 561 15.19 -4.26 -1.38
CA THR A 561 15.39 -4.82 -0.04
C THR A 561 14.58 -6.10 0.10
N ASP A 562 15.19 -7.12 0.69
CA ASP A 562 14.54 -8.40 0.97
C ASP A 562 13.70 -8.26 2.26
N ILE A 563 12.50 -8.86 2.28
CA ILE A 563 11.65 -8.85 3.49
C ILE A 563 12.07 -9.99 4.43
N GLU A 564 13.33 -9.94 4.86
CA GLU A 564 13.96 -10.93 5.73
C GLU A 564 14.87 -10.22 6.75
N PHE A 565 14.73 -10.57 8.02
CA PHE A 565 15.58 -10.06 9.10
C PHE A 565 16.96 -10.73 9.08
N SER A 566 18.01 -9.97 9.39
CA SER A 566 19.30 -10.55 9.78
C SER A 566 19.16 -11.37 11.07
N SER A 567 20.17 -12.18 11.37
CA SER A 567 20.21 -12.91 12.65
C SER A 567 20.26 -11.98 13.87
N CYS A 568 20.88 -10.80 13.75
CA CYS A 568 20.95 -9.79 14.81
C CYS A 568 19.57 -9.18 15.07
N SER A 569 18.93 -8.62 14.04
CA SER A 569 17.63 -7.99 14.19
C SER A 569 16.56 -8.99 14.63
N LYS A 570 16.60 -10.22 14.11
CA LYS A 570 15.70 -11.30 14.57
C LYS A 570 15.85 -11.56 16.06
N ALA A 571 17.08 -11.62 16.57
CA ALA A 571 17.33 -11.83 17.99
C ALA A 571 16.87 -10.64 18.86
N GLU A 572 17.01 -9.40 18.37
CA GLU A 572 16.51 -8.20 19.05
C GLU A 572 14.98 -8.18 19.10
N VAL A 573 14.30 -8.38 17.95
CA VAL A 573 12.84 -8.45 17.87
C VAL A 573 12.27 -9.53 18.78
N LEU A 574 12.90 -10.71 18.85
CA LEU A 574 12.42 -11.81 19.69
C LEU A 574 12.40 -11.48 21.19
N GLN A 575 13.19 -10.50 21.65
CA GLN A 575 13.15 -10.05 23.05
C GLN A 575 11.81 -9.38 23.39
N SER A 576 11.13 -8.78 22.40
CA SER A 576 9.79 -8.19 22.59
C SER A 576 8.75 -9.21 23.05
N ARG A 577 8.92 -10.51 22.77
CA ARG A 577 8.02 -11.57 23.27
C ARG A 577 7.89 -11.53 24.78
N ALA A 578 8.89 -11.04 25.51
CA ALA A 578 8.82 -10.96 26.96
C ALA A 578 7.84 -9.90 27.49
N ARG A 579 7.35 -8.98 26.64
CA ARG A 579 6.50 -7.85 27.04
C ARG A 579 5.11 -8.34 27.46
N THR A 580 4.59 -7.80 28.56
CA THR A 580 3.33 -8.26 29.18
C THR A 580 2.07 -7.79 28.48
N CYS A 581 2.12 -6.72 27.67
CA CYS A 581 0.94 -6.29 26.90
C CYS A 581 0.69 -7.14 25.65
N LEU A 582 1.68 -7.91 25.20
CA LEU A 582 1.48 -8.85 24.10
C LEU A 582 0.61 -10.01 24.59
N GLN A 583 -0.27 -10.49 23.73
CA GLN A 583 -1.25 -11.50 24.11
C GLN A 583 -0.65 -12.90 23.92
N ASN A 584 -1.00 -13.83 24.81
CA ASN A 584 -0.73 -15.25 24.57
C ASN A 584 -1.63 -15.72 23.42
N SER A 585 -1.03 -16.43 22.47
CA SER A 585 -1.75 -16.97 21.33
C SER A 585 -1.37 -18.41 21.07
N VAL A 586 -2.34 -19.18 20.60
CA VAL A 586 -2.18 -20.57 20.21
C VAL A 586 -2.80 -20.76 18.83
N ASP A 587 -2.42 -21.85 18.17
CA ASP A 587 -2.98 -22.31 16.91
C ASP A 587 -3.48 -23.75 17.14
N LEU A 588 -4.63 -23.90 17.80
CA LEU A 588 -5.15 -25.26 18.02
C LEU A 588 -5.51 -25.88 16.67
N ASN A 589 -5.52 -27.21 16.62
CA ASN A 589 -6.01 -27.93 15.45
C ASN A 589 -6.95 -29.06 15.87
N LEU A 590 -7.99 -29.28 15.07
CA LEU A 590 -8.96 -30.35 15.27
C LEU A 590 -9.01 -31.28 14.05
N ALA A 591 -8.74 -32.56 14.27
CA ALA A 591 -8.99 -33.63 13.30
C ALA A 591 -10.17 -34.50 13.73
N ALA A 592 -10.92 -35.02 12.77
CA ALA A 592 -12.00 -35.98 13.01
C ALA A 592 -11.77 -37.28 12.22
N ALA A 593 -12.08 -38.41 12.85
CA ALA A 593 -12.05 -39.73 12.22
C ALA A 593 -13.25 -40.57 12.70
N SER A 594 -13.62 -41.57 11.91
CA SER A 594 -14.68 -42.53 12.29
C SER A 594 -14.17 -43.96 12.19
N THR A 595 -14.61 -44.79 13.12
CA THR A 595 -14.37 -46.25 13.11
C THR A 595 -15.58 -47.04 12.59
N GLY A 596 -16.65 -46.37 12.17
CA GLY A 596 -17.96 -46.98 11.87
C GLY A 596 -18.88 -47.09 13.08
N THR A 597 -18.32 -47.31 14.27
CA THR A 597 -19.09 -47.41 15.53
C THR A 597 -18.88 -46.22 16.45
N SER A 598 -17.80 -45.46 16.26
CA SER A 598 -17.47 -44.30 17.10
C SER A 598 -16.85 -43.20 16.23
N VAL A 599 -17.09 -41.94 16.61
CA VAL A 599 -16.38 -40.77 16.09
C VAL A 599 -15.26 -40.40 17.07
N VAL A 600 -14.07 -40.08 16.54
CA VAL A 600 -12.91 -39.64 17.30
C VAL A 600 -12.55 -38.23 16.87
N PHE A 601 -12.55 -37.30 17.82
CA PHE A 601 -12.03 -35.96 17.64
C PHE A 601 -10.65 -35.86 18.30
N GLN A 602 -9.63 -35.57 17.51
CA GLN A 602 -8.25 -35.40 17.96
C GLN A 602 -7.90 -33.91 17.99
N ILE A 603 -7.73 -33.38 19.19
CA ILE A 603 -7.32 -32.00 19.44
C ILE A 603 -5.80 -31.98 19.58
N THR A 604 -5.14 -31.06 18.89
CA THR A 604 -3.69 -30.85 18.99
C THR A 604 -3.39 -29.48 19.58
N ASN A 605 -2.58 -29.44 20.64
CA ASN A 605 -1.92 -28.22 21.10
C ASN A 605 -0.48 -28.21 20.57
N PRO A 606 -0.16 -27.40 19.55
CA PRO A 606 1.20 -27.36 19.01
C PRO A 606 2.15 -26.47 19.81
N ASP A 607 1.68 -25.77 20.85
CA ASP A 607 2.53 -24.91 21.68
C ASP A 607 3.45 -25.76 22.57
N GLY A 608 4.73 -25.40 22.61
CA GLY A 608 5.79 -26.08 23.38
C GLY A 608 5.89 -25.68 24.85
N ALA A 609 5.16 -24.66 25.30
CA ALA A 609 5.26 -24.10 26.64
C ALA A 609 3.93 -23.93 27.38
N LEU A 610 2.81 -23.75 26.67
CA LEU A 610 1.51 -23.43 27.23
C LEU A 610 0.67 -24.67 27.51
N THR A 611 0.29 -24.83 28.78
CA THR A 611 -0.88 -25.65 29.16
C THR A 611 -2.13 -24.76 29.14
N LEU A 612 -3.18 -25.18 28.44
CA LEU A 612 -4.42 -24.41 28.34
C LEU A 612 -5.68 -25.25 28.49
N ASP A 613 -6.77 -24.60 28.86
CA ASP A 613 -8.11 -25.19 28.81
C ASP A 613 -8.76 -24.86 27.47
N ALA A 614 -9.51 -25.80 26.91
CA ALA A 614 -10.27 -25.63 25.68
C ALA A 614 -11.68 -26.19 25.83
N GLN A 615 -12.57 -25.80 24.92
CA GLN A 615 -13.92 -26.33 24.81
C GLN A 615 -14.08 -26.99 23.44
N LEU A 616 -14.58 -28.23 23.42
CA LEU A 616 -15.01 -28.89 22.20
C LEU A 616 -16.53 -28.80 22.11
N ILE A 617 -17.03 -28.04 21.15
CA ILE A 617 -18.45 -27.90 20.83
C ILE A 617 -18.76 -28.95 19.75
N VAL A 618 -19.69 -29.85 20.01
CA VAL A 618 -20.09 -30.92 19.07
C VAL A 618 -21.54 -30.71 18.66
N GLU A 619 -21.83 -30.79 17.36
CA GLU A 619 -23.16 -30.71 16.76
C GLU A 619 -23.43 -31.98 15.93
N THR A 620 -24.61 -32.57 16.08
CA THR A 620 -25.08 -33.75 15.35
C THR A 620 -26.27 -33.40 14.47
N SER A 621 -26.43 -34.10 13.35
CA SER A 621 -27.55 -33.85 12.43
C SER A 621 -28.92 -34.28 12.98
N ALA A 622 -28.92 -35.17 13.99
CA ALA A 622 -30.12 -35.69 14.62
C ALA A 622 -29.94 -35.89 16.13
N PRO A 623 -31.02 -35.83 16.92
CA PRO A 623 -30.99 -36.23 18.33
C PRO A 623 -30.57 -37.68 18.52
N ASP A 624 -29.90 -37.95 19.65
CA ASP A 624 -29.44 -39.29 20.04
C ASP A 624 -28.47 -39.96 19.03
N GLN A 625 -27.89 -39.20 18.09
CA GLN A 625 -26.92 -39.70 17.12
C GLN A 625 -25.63 -40.19 17.78
N LEU A 626 -25.19 -39.49 18.83
CA LEU A 626 -24.01 -39.82 19.63
C LEU A 626 -24.37 -40.05 21.09
N ALA A 627 -23.63 -40.95 21.74
CA ALA A 627 -23.56 -41.02 23.19
C ALA A 627 -22.52 -40.03 23.72
N TRP A 628 -22.96 -39.06 24.52
CA TRP A 628 -22.08 -38.05 25.11
C TRP A 628 -21.16 -38.67 26.17
N PRO A 629 -19.82 -38.61 26.02
CA PRO A 629 -18.90 -39.15 27.00
C PRO A 629 -18.89 -38.30 28.28
N ALA A 630 -18.30 -38.84 29.35
CA ALA A 630 -18.13 -38.11 30.60
C ALA A 630 -17.30 -36.83 30.38
N GLY A 631 -17.80 -35.69 30.89
CA GLY A 631 -17.19 -34.36 30.68
C GLY A 631 -17.82 -33.54 29.55
N CYS A 632 -18.74 -34.13 28.78
CA CYS A 632 -19.60 -33.42 27.83
C CYS A 632 -20.98 -33.13 28.42
N GLN A 633 -21.46 -31.91 28.27
CA GLN A 633 -22.79 -31.47 28.69
C GLN A 633 -23.64 -31.14 27.47
N ALA A 634 -24.74 -31.87 27.28
CA ALA A 634 -25.71 -31.58 26.22
C ALA A 634 -26.26 -30.16 26.41
N GLN A 635 -26.22 -29.35 25.34
CA GLN A 635 -26.78 -28.00 25.31
C GLN A 635 -28.15 -28.00 24.63
N THR A 636 -28.29 -28.81 23.58
CA THR A 636 -29.55 -29.08 22.87
C THR A 636 -29.69 -30.59 22.65
N PRO A 637 -30.81 -31.09 22.08
CA PRO A 637 -30.90 -32.48 21.66
C PRO A 637 -29.85 -32.91 20.63
N THR A 638 -29.24 -31.98 19.90
CA THR A 638 -28.27 -32.22 18.84
C THR A 638 -26.87 -31.72 19.17
N SER A 639 -26.66 -31.10 20.34
CA SER A 639 -25.38 -30.46 20.62
C SER A 639 -24.87 -30.67 22.04
N ALA A 640 -23.55 -30.72 22.18
CA ALA A 640 -22.88 -30.86 23.46
C ALA A 640 -21.63 -29.99 23.55
N LEU A 641 -21.35 -29.52 24.77
CA LEU A 641 -20.13 -28.80 25.12
C LEU A 641 -19.26 -29.69 26.01
N CYS A 642 -18.06 -30.02 25.54
CA CYS A 642 -17.10 -30.85 26.27
C CYS A 642 -15.95 -29.99 26.78
N GLN A 643 -15.66 -30.06 28.08
CA GLN A 643 -14.53 -29.36 28.67
C GLN A 643 -13.24 -30.16 28.45
N VAL A 644 -12.23 -29.52 27.89
CA VAL A 644 -10.90 -30.09 27.63
C VAL A 644 -9.91 -29.36 28.55
N VAL A 645 -9.74 -29.89 29.76
CA VAL A 645 -8.98 -29.21 30.82
C VAL A 645 -7.50 -29.60 30.75
N ALA A 646 -6.61 -28.63 30.95
CA ALA A 646 -5.16 -28.82 31.01
C ALA A 646 -4.60 -29.62 29.82
N LEU A 647 -4.86 -29.14 28.60
CA LEU A 647 -4.20 -29.63 27.40
C LEU A 647 -2.72 -29.22 27.46
N ALA A 648 -1.84 -30.20 27.65
CA ALA A 648 -0.41 -29.99 27.88
C ALA A 648 0.32 -29.54 26.61
N PRO A 649 1.54 -29.00 26.73
CA PRO A 649 2.36 -28.63 25.58
C PRO A 649 2.63 -29.81 24.66
N MET A 650 2.55 -29.58 23.35
CA MET A 650 2.70 -30.60 22.29
C MET A 650 1.74 -31.81 22.44
N GLU A 651 0.66 -31.68 23.21
CA GLU A 651 -0.27 -32.80 23.45
C GLU A 651 -1.23 -32.99 22.27
N GLN A 652 -1.45 -34.25 21.90
CA GLN A 652 -2.60 -34.67 21.10
C GLN A 652 -3.58 -35.44 21.98
N ARG A 653 -4.81 -34.94 22.10
CA ARG A 653 -5.85 -35.54 22.94
C ARG A 653 -7.03 -35.98 22.10
N SER A 654 -7.44 -37.23 22.28
CA SER A 654 -8.60 -37.81 21.59
C SER A 654 -9.83 -37.86 22.49
N LEU A 655 -10.97 -37.39 21.99
CA LEU A 655 -12.28 -37.60 22.57
C LEU A 655 -13.07 -38.55 21.66
N VAL A 656 -13.59 -39.64 22.25
CA VAL A 656 -14.30 -40.69 21.53
C VAL A 656 -15.79 -40.60 21.87
N PHE A 657 -16.63 -40.60 20.84
CA PHE A 657 -18.08 -40.54 20.92
C PHE A 657 -18.66 -41.78 20.25
N ASP A 658 -19.40 -42.60 21.00
CA ASP A 658 -20.03 -43.78 20.42
C ASP A 658 -21.24 -43.37 19.56
N ILE A 659 -21.32 -43.92 18.36
CA ILE A 659 -22.42 -43.69 17.43
C ILE A 659 -23.55 -44.64 17.78
N SER A 660 -24.76 -44.10 17.96
CA SER A 660 -25.95 -44.91 18.19
C SER A 660 -26.19 -45.86 17.01
N VAL A 661 -26.61 -47.10 17.29
CA VAL A 661 -26.77 -48.18 16.29
C VAL A 661 -27.59 -47.77 15.08
N ALA A 662 -28.60 -46.90 15.26
CA ALA A 662 -29.44 -46.38 14.18
C ALA A 662 -28.68 -45.53 13.13
N PHE A 663 -27.52 -44.97 13.50
CA PHE A 663 -26.74 -44.04 12.68
C PHE A 663 -25.41 -44.63 12.16
N GLN A 664 -25.00 -45.81 12.64
CA GLN A 664 -23.71 -46.43 12.29
C GLN A 664 -23.55 -46.76 10.79
N ALA A 665 -24.66 -46.87 10.05
CA ALA A 665 -24.67 -47.13 8.61
C ALA A 665 -25.16 -45.92 7.79
N THR A 666 -25.16 -44.72 8.37
CA THR A 666 -25.66 -43.50 7.74
C THR A 666 -24.52 -42.52 7.45
N ASP A 667 -24.74 -41.63 6.49
CA ASP A 667 -23.90 -40.48 6.15
C ASP A 667 -24.20 -39.25 7.02
N ALA A 668 -24.99 -39.42 8.09
CA ALA A 668 -25.38 -38.36 9.02
C ALA A 668 -24.12 -37.65 9.57
N PRO A 669 -23.92 -36.35 9.30
CA PRO A 669 -22.71 -35.65 9.71
C PRO A 669 -22.69 -35.39 11.22
N VAL A 670 -21.47 -35.33 11.75
CA VAL A 670 -21.13 -34.84 13.09
C VAL A 670 -20.05 -33.79 12.92
N THR A 671 -20.31 -32.58 13.39
CA THR A 671 -19.36 -31.47 13.36
C THR A 671 -18.86 -31.20 14.76
N ALA A 672 -17.57 -30.92 14.91
CA ALA A 672 -17.05 -30.38 16.16
C ALA A 672 -16.13 -29.19 15.91
N GLN A 673 -16.11 -28.28 16.87
CA GLN A 673 -15.26 -27.09 16.89
C GLN A 673 -14.51 -27.02 18.22
N VAL A 674 -13.19 -26.83 18.19
CA VAL A 674 -12.40 -26.56 19.39
C VAL A 674 -12.20 -25.05 19.56
N VAL A 675 -12.34 -24.56 20.79
CA VAL A 675 -12.14 -23.15 21.13
C VAL A 675 -11.26 -23.05 22.38
N PRO A 676 -10.06 -22.47 22.28
CA PRO A 676 -9.20 -22.28 23.45
C PRO A 676 -9.80 -21.26 24.41
N GLN A 677 -9.52 -21.41 25.71
CA GLN A 677 -10.01 -20.52 26.77
C GLN A 677 -8.90 -19.59 27.25
N GLY A 678 -9.18 -18.28 27.29
CA GLY A 678 -8.27 -17.29 27.86
C GLY A 678 -7.01 -16.99 27.04
N VAL A 679 -6.91 -17.50 25.80
CA VAL A 679 -5.80 -17.23 24.87
C VAL A 679 -6.33 -16.92 23.48
N HIS A 680 -5.54 -16.19 22.69
CA HIS A 680 -5.93 -15.77 21.34
C HIS A 680 -5.72 -16.91 20.33
N GLU A 681 -6.78 -17.30 19.62
CA GLU A 681 -6.69 -18.28 18.53
C GLU A 681 -6.24 -17.60 17.24
N LEU A 682 -5.17 -18.12 16.63
CA LEU A 682 -4.63 -17.59 15.39
C LEU A 682 -5.46 -18.12 14.22
N GLN A 683 -5.45 -19.41 13.93
CA GLN A 683 -6.26 -19.99 12.85
C GLN A 683 -7.45 -20.72 13.45
N SER A 684 -8.66 -20.17 13.24
CA SER A 684 -9.89 -20.86 13.70
C SER A 684 -10.49 -21.77 12.63
N ALA A 685 -9.93 -21.76 11.42
CA ALA A 685 -10.47 -22.52 10.29
C ALA A 685 -10.18 -24.02 10.44
N ASP A 686 -9.00 -24.38 10.94
CA ASP A 686 -8.58 -25.76 11.21
C ASP A 686 -8.97 -26.24 12.63
N ASN A 687 -9.72 -25.42 13.37
CA ASN A 687 -10.37 -25.77 14.62
C ASN A 687 -11.72 -26.45 14.44
N LEU A 688 -12.16 -26.67 13.21
CA LEU A 688 -13.46 -27.22 12.86
C LEU A 688 -13.26 -28.50 12.04
N ALA A 689 -13.97 -29.58 12.40
CA ALA A 689 -13.89 -30.85 11.68
C ALA A 689 -15.27 -31.49 11.57
N THR A 690 -15.56 -32.16 10.46
CA THR A 690 -16.81 -32.90 10.26
C THR A 690 -16.57 -34.29 9.70
N VAL A 691 -17.28 -35.26 10.26
CA VAL A 691 -17.18 -36.66 9.86
C VAL A 691 -18.53 -37.36 10.00
N SER A 692 -18.76 -38.40 9.21
CA SER A 692 -19.92 -39.29 9.33
C SER A 692 -19.52 -40.69 9.82
N ALA A 693 -20.52 -41.54 10.11
CA ALA A 693 -20.26 -42.91 10.51
C ALA A 693 -19.53 -43.71 9.42
N THR A 694 -19.77 -43.43 8.14
CA THR A 694 -19.10 -44.08 7.00
C THR A 694 -17.62 -43.69 6.86
N GLY A 695 -17.14 -42.71 7.65
CA GLY A 695 -15.77 -42.21 7.58
C GLY A 695 -15.57 -41.17 6.48
N GLU A 696 -16.65 -40.72 5.84
CA GLU A 696 -16.59 -39.55 4.96
C GLU A 696 -16.34 -38.32 5.81
N VAL A 697 -15.17 -37.71 5.61
CA VAL A 697 -14.83 -36.40 6.14
C VAL A 697 -15.45 -35.39 5.20
N SER A 698 -16.33 -34.54 5.75
CA SER A 698 -16.98 -33.49 4.98
C SER A 698 -16.42 -32.14 5.36
N SER A 699 -16.33 -31.29 4.35
CA SER A 699 -16.10 -29.86 4.50
C SER A 699 -17.40 -29.09 4.78
N ASP A 700 -18.57 -29.69 4.53
CA ASP A 700 -19.86 -29.13 4.97
C ASP A 700 -20.03 -29.34 6.48
N HIS A 701 -20.18 -28.23 7.20
CA HIS A 701 -20.27 -28.21 8.65
C HIS A 701 -21.71 -27.93 9.11
N LEU A 702 -22.17 -28.67 10.11
CA LEU A 702 -23.35 -28.30 10.88
C LEU A 702 -23.05 -27.03 11.68
N ALA A 703 -24.06 -26.17 11.84
CA ALA A 703 -23.89 -24.92 12.59
C ALA A 703 -23.57 -25.21 14.06
N THR A 704 -22.35 -24.91 14.50
CA THR A 704 -21.94 -25.00 15.90
C THR A 704 -22.37 -23.71 16.62
N GLY A 705 -23.34 -23.80 17.53
CA GLY A 705 -23.85 -22.65 18.27
C GLY A 705 -22.82 -22.07 19.25
N GLY A 706 -22.14 -20.98 18.85
CA GLY A 706 -21.28 -20.15 19.70
C GLY A 706 -21.18 -18.73 19.12
N SER A 707 -21.47 -17.71 19.93
CA SER A 707 -21.64 -16.32 19.49
C SER A 707 -20.40 -15.71 18.80
N GLY A 708 -20.55 -15.37 17.51
CA GLY A 708 -19.72 -14.43 16.76
C GLY A 708 -20.52 -14.01 15.54
N GLY A 709 -21.19 -12.85 15.63
CA GLY A 709 -22.08 -12.37 14.58
C GLY A 709 -21.33 -12.09 13.29
N ASP A 710 -21.67 -12.84 12.24
CA ASP A 710 -21.35 -12.51 10.86
C ASP A 710 -22.45 -11.55 10.34
N PRO A 711 -22.12 -10.31 9.94
CA PRO A 711 -23.09 -9.39 9.38
C PRO A 711 -23.20 -9.62 7.87
N ASP A 712 -23.59 -10.83 7.46
CA ASP A 712 -24.02 -11.04 6.07
C ASP A 712 -25.34 -11.80 6.03
N GLY A 713 -26.40 -11.05 5.78
CA GLY A 713 -27.77 -11.53 5.89
C GLY A 713 -28.78 -10.47 5.49
N THR A 714 -28.66 -9.94 4.27
CA THR A 714 -29.76 -9.25 3.60
C THR A 714 -30.89 -10.23 3.33
N THR A 715 -31.72 -10.49 4.35
CA THR A 715 -33.01 -11.18 4.16
C THR A 715 -34.09 -10.12 3.95
N THR A 716 -34.32 -9.81 2.67
CA THR A 716 -35.57 -9.15 2.27
C THR A 716 -36.70 -10.17 2.42
N ALA A 717 -37.46 -10.05 3.51
CA ALA A 717 -38.71 -10.75 3.69
C ALA A 717 -39.72 -10.26 2.64
N ASN A 718 -40.14 -11.14 1.74
CA ASN A 718 -41.42 -11.00 1.06
C ASN A 718 -42.13 -12.36 1.01
N SER A 719 -43.27 -12.38 1.66
CA SER A 719 -44.18 -13.50 1.84
C SER A 719 -45.28 -13.49 0.78
N ALA A 720 -45.37 -14.57 0.02
CA ALA A 720 -46.57 -15.15 -0.62
C ALA A 720 -46.08 -16.43 -1.34
N GLY A 721 -46.63 -17.63 -1.24
CA GLY A 721 -47.95 -18.07 -0.82
C GLY A 721 -48.39 -19.19 -1.79
N ALA A 722 -48.15 -20.45 -1.38
CA ALA A 722 -48.85 -21.68 -1.82
C ALA A 722 -48.44 -22.36 -3.16
N PRO A 723 -48.82 -23.64 -3.42
CA PRO A 723 -47.86 -24.76 -3.45
C PRO A 723 -47.99 -25.69 -4.69
N SER A 724 -47.25 -26.80 -4.66
CA SER A 724 -47.45 -28.06 -5.41
C SER A 724 -46.77 -28.21 -6.78
N ALA A 725 -45.85 -29.19 -6.91
CA ALA A 725 -46.12 -30.49 -7.54
C ALA A 725 -44.82 -31.15 -8.06
N ALA A 726 -44.67 -32.43 -7.72
CA ALA A 726 -43.66 -33.35 -8.25
C ALA A 726 -44.05 -33.91 -9.64
N ARG A 727 -43.04 -34.19 -10.49
CA ARG A 727 -42.92 -35.27 -11.51
C ARG A 727 -41.87 -34.87 -12.56
N SER A 728 -40.70 -35.52 -12.65
CA SER A 728 -40.37 -36.80 -13.32
C SER A 728 -39.92 -36.68 -14.78
N GLY A 729 -38.80 -37.35 -15.13
CA GLY A 729 -38.34 -37.70 -16.49
C GLY A 729 -37.21 -36.79 -17.00
N GLY A 730 -36.02 -37.25 -17.40
CA GLY A 730 -35.63 -38.52 -18.02
C GLY A 730 -35.64 -38.37 -19.54
N GLY A 731 -34.47 -38.34 -20.20
CA GLY A 731 -34.42 -38.39 -21.67
C GLY A 731 -33.11 -37.94 -22.33
N SER A 732 -32.29 -38.91 -22.71
CA SER A 732 -31.12 -38.84 -23.58
C SER A 732 -31.47 -38.72 -25.09
N ALA A 733 -30.67 -37.98 -25.85
CA ALA A 733 -30.27 -38.20 -27.27
C ALA A 733 -29.35 -37.03 -27.68
N GLY A 734 -28.19 -37.13 -28.34
CA GLY A 734 -27.64 -38.18 -29.20
C GLY A 734 -27.89 -37.85 -30.68
N THR A 735 -26.89 -37.25 -31.36
CA THR A 735 -26.51 -37.31 -32.82
C THR A 735 -25.89 -35.98 -33.30
N TRP A 736 -24.57 -35.91 -33.57
CA TRP A 736 -23.85 -36.23 -34.82
C TRP A 736 -24.12 -35.28 -35.99
N PHE A 737 -23.12 -34.48 -36.40
CA PHE A 737 -22.70 -34.33 -37.80
C PHE A 737 -21.28 -33.73 -37.93
N LEU A 738 -20.40 -34.48 -38.58
CA LEU A 738 -19.07 -34.13 -39.08
C LEU A 738 -19.18 -33.84 -40.58
N LEU A 739 -18.40 -32.90 -41.10
CA LEU A 739 -18.01 -32.86 -42.52
C LEU A 739 -16.54 -32.41 -42.66
N LEU A 740 -15.78 -33.30 -43.30
CA LEU A 740 -14.38 -33.18 -43.75
C LEU A 740 -14.36 -32.83 -45.25
N LEU A 741 -13.23 -32.25 -45.71
CA LEU A 741 -12.44 -32.53 -46.94
C LEU A 741 -11.45 -31.34 -47.12
N ALA A 742 -10.11 -31.44 -46.95
CA ALA A 742 -9.04 -32.25 -47.57
C ALA A 742 -8.44 -31.67 -48.88
N GLY A 743 -7.09 -31.59 -48.90
CA GLY A 743 -6.20 -31.36 -50.06
C GLY A 743 -4.86 -30.76 -49.61
N ALA A 744 -3.85 -31.55 -49.18
CA ALA A 744 -2.73 -32.14 -49.95
C ALA A 744 -1.89 -31.07 -50.71
N SER A 745 -0.55 -30.99 -50.65
CA SER A 745 0.46 -32.06 -50.75
C SER A 745 1.86 -31.57 -50.38
N ALA A 746 2.74 -32.52 -50.01
CA ALA A 746 4.12 -32.36 -49.57
C ALA A 746 5.18 -32.38 -50.69
N TRP A 747 6.37 -31.81 -50.42
CA TRP A 747 7.70 -32.15 -51.00
C TRP A 747 8.77 -31.24 -50.32
N LEU A 748 10.01 -31.58 -49.97
CA LEU A 748 10.77 -32.82 -49.80
C LEU A 748 12.07 -32.51 -49.00
N HIS A 749 12.61 -33.52 -48.33
CA HIS A 749 13.91 -33.56 -47.65
C HIS A 749 15.13 -33.18 -48.52
N ARG A 750 16.16 -32.57 -47.91
CA ARG A 750 17.57 -32.95 -48.12
C ARG A 750 18.46 -32.65 -46.91
N ARG A 751 19.38 -33.60 -46.65
CA ARG A 751 20.29 -33.76 -45.52
C ARG A 751 21.55 -32.86 -45.61
N ARG A 752 21.98 -32.31 -44.45
CA ARG A 752 23.34 -32.26 -43.77
C ARG A 752 24.64 -32.11 -44.61
N PRO A 753 25.85 -31.80 -44.02
CA PRO A 753 26.22 -31.31 -42.66
C PRO A 753 27.35 -30.22 -42.58
N GLY A 754 27.49 -29.60 -41.41
CA GLY A 754 28.77 -29.43 -40.68
C GLY A 754 29.77 -28.31 -41.03
N ARG A 755 30.07 -27.42 -40.06
CA ARG A 755 31.44 -27.20 -39.51
C ARG A 755 31.49 -26.09 -38.43
N THR A 756 31.95 -26.53 -37.26
CA THR A 756 32.79 -25.90 -36.21
C THR A 756 33.40 -24.50 -36.37
N LEU A 757 33.50 -23.85 -35.20
CA LEU A 757 34.66 -23.16 -34.58
C LEU A 757 34.79 -21.62 -34.60
N ALA A 758 34.96 -21.11 -33.36
CA ALA A 758 35.92 -20.11 -32.89
C ALA A 758 35.53 -18.62 -32.78
N GLN A 759 35.53 -18.17 -31.52
CA GLN A 759 36.22 -16.98 -31.00
C GLN A 759 36.13 -15.66 -31.77
N ARG A 760 35.42 -14.69 -31.17
CA ARG A 760 36.01 -13.45 -30.65
C ARG A 760 35.09 -12.80 -29.63
#